data_AF-A0A838MWY5-F1
#
_entry.id   AF-A0A838MWY5-F1
#
_cell.length_a   1.000
_cell.length_b   1.000
_cell.length_c   1.000
_cell.angle_alpha   90.00
_cell.angle_beta   90.00
_cell.angle_gamma   90.00
#
_symmetry.space_group_name_H-M   'P 1'
#
loop_
_entity.id
_entity.type
_entity.pdbx_description
1 polymer ?
#
loop_
_entity_poly.entity_id
_entity_poly.type
_entity_poly.pdbx_seq_one_letter_code
_entity_poly.pdbx_strand_id
1 'polypeptide(L)'
;STPDSLQEFRVTTTNANADQGRSSGAQVTLITRSGSNDFHGSLYEYHRNTVTTANDFFNNKDGVARPQLLRNNFGGSIGGPIKRDRLFFFYNYEGFREATSTTVLREVPLATLGQGIVRYQTDSGATDSSCPAGTPAGVRCLNSAQIGAAYLAAYGVDPGRNPVALSILADAARRYPANSASLGDGLNTGGFRFNARTPSELNVHTGRLDFNLTDRQTLFARGVYQDDLITQVGAFPDTTSPQLWYHPKGLSIGHTWTASNTIVNRFTYGLTRAAFTQGGDSNENSIFFRFIYSPRLFQRSISRTTPVHNFVNDFSWIKGNHAMQFGANVRVIRNNRTTFGNSFDLAITNPSFYDFSGDVVLFDDNSDPIFPDVDGSAETDLRDALTAIIGRFSQYNANLNYDREGNLLPAGTGVARTFATEEYEFYGQDTWRIRPDLTLTYGLRWSTSTPVYETNGLQVKPVQSLGEYFQRRVEGAAAGRPVNDLITVDLAGKENDREGYYDQDWNNFAPSIAVAWSPDLGDNWFSNLIGRNGKSVIRGGFRMTYDRTGSQLAVNFDLNSTLGFKSSSAISANTFNVSDRLGPLLTGPGQNIRTLPELIVPGSLAFPLVTPADESQRIESSLDDTLTTPYNYNVNLTYEREVGKGLSFQTSYVGRFARDLLATRDIMHLNNIRDPQSGTTWYEAINQLIDLRNANAPITSVGTIPFFQNVLPGLAGRFNILGTPTDLTATQAAYRRITHRALGGRNTTDYTFVQLLWDDGLSPLGDNLFFHPQYAAFSTFSNVAFSNYNAGQFSLRQRFK
;
A
#
# COMPACT_ATOMS: atom_id res chain seq x y z
N SER A 1 -18.65 16.89 6.15
CA SER A 1 -19.68 17.95 6.17
C SER A 1 -20.92 17.44 5.48
N THR A 2 -22.08 17.79 6.00
CA THR A 2 -23.39 17.29 5.56
C THR A 2 -24.00 18.24 4.53
N PRO A 3 -24.87 17.80 3.61
CA PRO A 3 -25.54 18.68 2.66
C PRO A 3 -26.24 19.88 3.34
N ASP A 4 -26.90 19.65 4.47
CA ASP A 4 -27.64 20.70 5.22
C ASP A 4 -26.73 21.72 5.91
N SER A 5 -25.46 21.37 6.17
CA SER A 5 -24.46 22.30 6.70
C SER A 5 -23.81 23.19 5.64
N LEU A 6 -24.01 22.88 4.35
CA LEU A 6 -23.32 23.53 3.23
C LEU A 6 -24.18 24.63 2.59
N GLN A 7 -23.54 25.76 2.29
CA GLN A 7 -24.11 26.86 1.52
C GLN A 7 -23.61 26.82 0.07
N GLU A 8 -22.32 26.57 -0.13
CA GLU A 8 -21.70 26.51 -1.45
C GLU A 8 -20.71 25.34 -1.52
N PHE A 9 -20.69 24.69 -2.68
CA PHE A 9 -19.72 23.69 -3.08
C PHE A 9 -19.11 24.13 -4.42
N ARG A 10 -17.79 24.34 -4.45
CA ARG A 10 -17.07 24.74 -5.65
C ARG A 10 -15.91 23.80 -5.92
N VAL A 11 -15.79 23.34 -7.16
CA VAL A 11 -14.70 22.48 -7.62
C VAL A 11 -13.94 23.21 -8.74
N THR A 12 -12.64 23.43 -8.54
CA THR A 12 -11.73 23.97 -9.56
C THR A 12 -10.78 22.86 -9.99
N THR A 13 -10.89 22.39 -11.22
CA THR A 13 -10.08 21.28 -11.76
C THR A 13 -8.93 21.77 -12.65
N THR A 14 -9.05 22.92 -13.30
CA THR A 14 -8.03 23.49 -14.21
C THR A 14 -7.95 24.99 -14.02
N ASN A 15 -6.77 25.58 -14.26
CA ASN A 15 -6.53 27.03 -14.19
C ASN A 15 -7.05 27.70 -12.92
N ALA A 16 -6.79 27.09 -11.76
CA ALA A 16 -6.87 27.83 -10.53
C ALA A 16 -5.92 29.04 -10.60
N ASN A 17 -6.31 30.16 -10.00
CA ASN A 17 -5.48 31.35 -9.83
C ASN A 17 -4.33 31.07 -8.84
N ALA A 18 -3.37 31.98 -8.69
CA ALA A 18 -2.20 31.77 -7.82
C ALA A 18 -2.55 31.66 -6.32
N ASP A 19 -3.72 32.18 -5.91
CA ASP A 19 -4.30 32.04 -4.56
C ASP A 19 -4.68 30.58 -4.23
N GLN A 20 -5.03 29.80 -5.25
CA GLN A 20 -5.47 28.41 -5.16
C GLN A 20 -4.40 27.51 -5.75
N GLY A 21 -3.78 26.56 -5.02
CA GLY A 21 -2.62 25.90 -5.64
C GLY A 21 -1.87 24.85 -4.86
N ARG A 22 -2.48 24.29 -3.82
CA ARG A 22 -1.81 23.36 -2.91
C ARG A 22 -1.37 22.05 -3.59
N SER A 23 -2.05 21.64 -4.66
CA SER A 23 -1.77 20.38 -5.34
C SER A 23 -2.19 20.45 -6.81
N SER A 24 -1.61 19.57 -7.62
CA SER A 24 -1.93 19.35 -9.04
C SER A 24 -3.35 18.79 -9.25
N GLY A 25 -3.99 18.28 -8.20
CA GLY A 25 -5.35 17.75 -8.19
C GLY A 25 -6.45 18.82 -8.11
N ALA A 26 -7.72 18.35 -8.17
CA ALA A 26 -8.88 19.23 -8.07
C ALA A 26 -8.94 19.92 -6.69
N GLN A 27 -9.16 21.22 -6.69
CA GLN A 27 -9.34 22.02 -5.48
C GLN A 27 -10.83 22.09 -5.16
N VAL A 28 -11.22 21.66 -3.96
CA VAL A 28 -12.61 21.65 -3.49
C VAL A 28 -12.77 22.66 -2.37
N THR A 29 -13.69 23.61 -2.55
CA THR A 29 -14.05 24.60 -1.53
C THR A 29 -15.46 24.32 -1.03
N LEU A 30 -15.60 24.22 0.29
CA LEU A 30 -16.86 24.00 1.00
C LEU A 30 -17.13 25.21 1.90
N ILE A 31 -18.26 25.88 1.69
CA ILE A 31 -18.70 27.01 2.52
C ILE A 31 -19.83 26.53 3.43
N THR A 32 -19.65 26.69 4.75
CA THR A 32 -20.69 26.38 5.75
C THR A 32 -21.68 27.52 5.88
N ARG A 33 -22.97 27.17 6.02
CA ARG A 33 -24.05 28.13 6.26
C ARG A 33 -23.75 29.02 7.47
N SER A 34 -24.20 30.27 7.37
CA SER A 34 -24.15 31.28 8.43
C SER A 34 -25.55 31.49 9.02
N GLY A 35 -25.62 32.06 10.22
CA GLY A 35 -26.88 32.49 10.81
C GLY A 35 -27.41 33.79 10.18
N SER A 36 -28.66 34.14 10.50
CA SER A 36 -29.31 35.37 10.03
C SER A 36 -30.00 36.12 11.18
N ASN A 37 -30.61 37.27 10.90
CA ASN A 37 -31.46 37.96 11.87
C ASN A 37 -32.74 37.19 12.23
N ASP A 38 -33.14 36.24 11.38
CA ASP A 38 -34.28 35.36 11.63
C ASP A 38 -33.81 33.98 12.07
N PHE A 39 -34.57 33.37 12.98
CA PHE A 39 -34.38 31.97 13.33
C PHE A 39 -34.90 31.09 12.21
N HIS A 40 -34.07 30.14 11.78
CA HIS A 40 -34.43 29.12 10.81
C HIS A 40 -33.78 27.80 11.18
N GLY A 41 -34.41 26.70 10.80
CA GLY A 41 -33.90 25.38 11.10
C GLY A 41 -34.56 24.29 10.27
N SER A 42 -34.05 23.08 10.40
CA SER A 42 -34.55 21.89 9.73
C SER A 42 -34.38 20.68 10.63
N LEU A 43 -35.24 19.69 10.47
CA LEU A 43 -35.16 18.36 11.08
C LEU A 43 -35.53 17.33 10.00
N TYR A 44 -34.84 16.20 10.00
CA TYR A 44 -35.11 15.12 9.06
C TYR A 44 -34.76 13.75 9.66
N GLU A 45 -35.36 12.71 9.11
CA GLU A 45 -35.03 11.30 9.38
C GLU A 45 -35.27 10.44 8.13
N TYR A 46 -34.34 9.55 7.84
CA TYR A 46 -34.43 8.53 6.80
C TYR A 46 -34.25 7.15 7.42
N HIS A 47 -35.24 6.27 7.22
CA HIS A 47 -35.27 4.93 7.80
C HIS A 47 -35.25 3.83 6.73
N ARG A 48 -34.42 2.79 6.91
CA ARG A 48 -34.44 1.57 6.09
C ARG A 48 -34.39 0.33 6.98
N ASN A 49 -35.26 -0.64 6.67
CA ASN A 49 -35.47 -1.83 7.49
C ASN A 49 -35.19 -3.14 6.74
N THR A 50 -34.79 -4.16 7.51
CA THR A 50 -34.47 -5.53 7.07
C THR A 50 -35.66 -6.22 6.38
N VAL A 51 -36.90 -5.89 6.77
CA VAL A 51 -38.12 -6.53 6.24
C VAL A 51 -38.21 -6.47 4.71
N THR A 52 -37.69 -5.41 4.09
CA THR A 52 -37.74 -5.17 2.64
C THR A 52 -36.52 -5.69 1.87
N THR A 53 -35.60 -6.39 2.55
CA THR A 53 -34.34 -6.85 1.94
C THR A 53 -34.37 -8.37 1.76
N ALA A 54 -33.97 -8.90 0.60
CA ALA A 54 -33.90 -10.35 0.38
C ALA A 54 -32.70 -10.99 1.12
N ASN A 55 -32.75 -12.30 1.37
CA ASN A 55 -31.56 -13.05 1.81
C ASN A 55 -30.65 -13.32 0.61
N ASP A 56 -29.36 -13.50 0.87
CA ASP A 56 -28.38 -13.91 -0.14
C ASP A 56 -28.58 -15.39 -0.55
N PHE A 57 -28.24 -15.71 -1.80
CA PHE A 57 -28.36 -17.07 -2.34
C PHE A 57 -27.62 -18.10 -1.49
N PHE A 58 -26.36 -17.81 -1.10
CA PHE A 58 -25.53 -18.76 -0.38
C PHE A 58 -25.96 -18.92 1.07
N ASN A 59 -26.49 -17.88 1.70
CA ASN A 59 -27.10 -18.00 3.02
C ASN A 59 -28.31 -18.93 3.01
N ASN A 60 -29.19 -18.79 2.02
CA ASN A 60 -30.33 -19.70 1.87
C ASN A 60 -29.86 -21.14 1.65
N LYS A 61 -28.83 -21.35 0.82
CA LYS A 61 -28.23 -22.66 0.55
C LYS A 61 -27.67 -23.31 1.82
N ASP A 62 -26.94 -22.54 2.64
CA ASP A 62 -26.20 -23.05 3.81
C ASP A 62 -26.99 -22.91 5.12
N GLY A 63 -28.29 -22.60 5.07
CA GLY A 63 -29.17 -22.48 6.24
C GLY A 63 -28.88 -21.29 7.16
N VAL A 64 -28.16 -20.28 6.66
CA VAL A 64 -27.82 -19.07 7.41
C VAL A 64 -28.96 -18.04 7.27
N ALA A 65 -29.40 -17.49 8.40
CA ALA A 65 -30.46 -16.49 8.44
C ALA A 65 -30.11 -15.24 7.61
N ARG A 66 -31.12 -14.47 7.21
CA ARG A 66 -30.90 -13.18 6.51
C ARG A 66 -30.07 -12.23 7.40
N PRO A 67 -29.00 -11.60 6.88
CA PRO A 67 -28.25 -10.60 7.62
C PRO A 67 -29.16 -9.44 8.03
N GLN A 68 -28.96 -8.94 9.26
CA GLN A 68 -29.69 -7.76 9.74
C GLN A 68 -29.26 -6.53 8.94
N LEU A 69 -30.20 -5.64 8.63
CA LEU A 69 -29.96 -4.32 8.06
C LEU A 69 -30.98 -3.32 8.63
N LEU A 70 -30.53 -2.47 9.54
CA LEU A 70 -31.32 -1.36 10.08
C LEU A 70 -30.50 -0.08 9.93
N ARG A 71 -30.98 0.89 9.14
CA ARG A 71 -30.31 2.19 8.94
C ARG A 71 -31.23 3.32 9.34
N ASN A 72 -30.73 4.21 10.19
CA ASN A 72 -31.34 5.48 10.55
C ASN A 72 -30.34 6.60 10.25
N ASN A 73 -30.71 7.54 9.38
CA ASN A 73 -29.96 8.77 9.17
C ASN A 73 -30.85 9.95 9.59
N PHE A 74 -30.48 10.65 10.64
CA PHE A 74 -31.26 11.74 11.21
C PHE A 74 -30.39 12.93 11.51
N GLY A 75 -30.98 14.10 11.51
CA GLY A 75 -30.22 15.31 11.77
C GLY A 75 -31.10 16.53 11.83
N GLY A 76 -30.43 17.64 12.10
CA GLY A 76 -31.07 18.94 12.14
C GLY A 76 -30.09 20.07 12.18
N SER A 77 -30.57 21.23 11.76
CA SER A 77 -29.83 22.48 11.75
C SER A 77 -30.64 23.57 12.43
N ILE A 78 -29.97 24.50 13.09
CA ILE A 78 -30.57 25.73 13.59
C ILE A 78 -29.60 26.89 13.41
N GLY A 79 -30.10 28.03 12.98
CA GLY A 79 -29.34 29.27 12.87
C GLY A 79 -30.21 30.49 13.19
N GLY A 80 -29.57 31.57 13.60
CA GLY A 80 -30.26 32.79 13.99
C GLY A 80 -29.33 33.81 14.66
N PRO A 81 -29.88 34.90 15.22
CA PRO A 81 -29.08 35.93 15.87
C PRO A 81 -28.86 35.59 17.35
N ILE A 82 -27.63 35.83 17.84
CA ILE A 82 -27.38 36.03 19.28
C ILE A 82 -27.61 37.51 19.61
N LYS A 83 -27.12 38.40 18.73
CA LYS A 83 -27.37 39.84 18.76
C LYS A 83 -27.71 40.28 17.35
N ARG A 84 -28.94 40.77 17.14
CA ARG A 84 -29.38 41.23 15.82
C ARG A 84 -28.37 42.19 15.19
N ASP A 85 -28.19 42.04 13.88
CA ASP A 85 -27.27 42.78 13.00
C ASP A 85 -25.78 42.63 13.32
N ARG A 86 -25.41 41.99 14.44
CA ARG A 86 -24.03 41.89 14.90
C ARG A 86 -23.52 40.48 14.99
N LEU A 87 -24.16 39.61 15.76
CA LEU A 87 -23.63 38.29 16.12
C LEU A 87 -24.66 37.22 15.78
N PHE A 88 -24.25 36.26 14.95
CA PHE A 88 -25.07 35.19 14.43
C PHE A 88 -24.47 33.83 14.75
N PHE A 89 -25.31 32.82 14.88
CA PHE A 89 -24.87 31.45 15.07
C PHE A 89 -25.53 30.52 14.05
N PHE A 90 -24.85 29.41 13.77
CA PHE A 90 -25.36 28.26 13.04
C PHE A 90 -24.83 26.98 13.69
N TYR A 91 -25.70 25.99 13.86
CA TYR A 91 -25.35 24.68 14.37
C TYR A 91 -26.06 23.60 13.55
N ASN A 92 -25.35 22.52 13.26
CA ASN A 92 -25.87 21.34 12.59
C ASN A 92 -25.36 20.07 13.28
N TYR A 93 -26.25 19.10 13.46
CA TYR A 93 -25.93 17.74 13.86
C TYR A 93 -26.48 16.75 12.83
N GLU A 94 -25.69 15.74 12.50
CA GLU A 94 -26.12 14.58 11.73
C GLU A 94 -25.64 13.31 12.45
N GLY A 95 -26.56 12.38 12.62
CA GLY A 95 -26.35 11.07 13.21
C GLY A 95 -26.72 9.98 12.21
N PHE A 96 -25.78 9.09 11.95
CA PHE A 96 -26.04 7.86 11.22
C PHE A 96 -25.91 6.67 12.18
N ARG A 97 -26.90 5.79 12.17
CA ARG A 97 -26.91 4.54 12.91
C ARG A 97 -27.22 3.42 11.95
N GLU A 98 -26.29 2.49 11.81
CA GLU A 98 -26.47 1.28 11.04
C GLU A 98 -26.20 0.06 11.91
N ALA A 99 -27.23 -0.73 12.16
CA ALA A 99 -27.07 -2.07 12.71
C ALA A 99 -27.18 -3.06 11.54
N THR A 100 -26.04 -3.40 10.97
CA THR A 100 -25.95 -4.35 9.85
C THR A 100 -25.13 -5.58 10.21
N SER A 101 -25.28 -6.63 9.42
CA SER A 101 -24.41 -7.80 9.44
C SER A 101 -23.96 -8.14 8.02
N THR A 102 -22.75 -8.69 7.92
CA THR A 102 -22.16 -9.13 6.66
C THR A 102 -21.95 -10.63 6.70
N THR A 103 -22.27 -11.32 5.60
CA THR A 103 -22.00 -12.76 5.48
C THR A 103 -20.52 -13.01 5.30
N VAL A 104 -19.98 -13.93 6.10
CA VAL A 104 -18.57 -14.26 6.19
C VAL A 104 -18.42 -15.76 6.06
N LEU A 105 -17.39 -16.18 5.32
CA LEU A 105 -16.97 -17.57 5.20
C LEU A 105 -15.56 -17.71 5.75
N ARG A 106 -15.35 -18.72 6.61
CA ARG A 106 -14.04 -19.07 7.19
C ARG A 106 -13.76 -20.53 6.95
N GLU A 107 -12.50 -20.85 6.69
CA GLU A 107 -12.05 -22.23 6.68
C GLU A 107 -11.89 -22.71 8.12
N VAL A 108 -12.42 -23.90 8.39
CA VAL A 108 -12.41 -24.53 9.71
C VAL A 108 -12.12 -26.03 9.55
N PRO A 109 -11.50 -26.67 10.55
CA PRO A 109 -11.26 -28.11 10.51
C PRO A 109 -12.58 -28.88 10.66
N LEU A 110 -12.69 -30.01 9.96
CA LEU A 110 -13.76 -30.96 10.20
C LEU A 110 -13.49 -31.78 11.46
N ALA A 111 -14.54 -32.33 12.06
CA ALA A 111 -14.45 -33.08 13.32
C ALA A 111 -13.48 -34.27 13.24
N THR A 112 -13.35 -34.91 12.07
CA THR A 112 -12.39 -36.00 11.84
C THR A 112 -10.95 -35.53 11.97
N LEU A 113 -10.60 -34.35 11.44
CA LEU A 113 -9.25 -33.80 11.56
C LEU A 113 -8.92 -33.47 13.03
N GLY A 114 -9.90 -32.93 13.77
CA GLY A 114 -9.77 -32.72 15.23
C GLY A 114 -9.55 -34.01 16.03
N GLN A 115 -9.97 -35.17 15.51
CA GLN A 115 -9.71 -36.49 16.10
C GLN A 115 -8.36 -37.10 15.67
N GLY A 116 -7.58 -36.39 14.82
CA GLY A 116 -6.34 -36.90 14.22
C GLY A 116 -6.59 -37.91 13.10
N ILE A 117 -7.75 -37.86 12.46
CA ILE A 117 -8.09 -38.67 11.28
C ILE A 117 -7.99 -37.78 10.05
N VAL A 118 -7.00 -38.07 9.20
CA VAL A 118 -6.76 -37.36 7.93
C VAL A 118 -7.40 -38.14 6.79
N ARG A 119 -8.04 -37.46 5.85
CA ARG A 119 -8.77 -38.07 4.72
C ARG A 119 -8.23 -37.55 3.40
N TYR A 120 -8.16 -38.39 2.38
CA TYR A 120 -7.75 -37.98 1.03
C TYR A 120 -8.45 -38.83 -0.04
N GLN A 121 -8.56 -38.28 -1.25
CA GLN A 121 -9.14 -38.98 -2.39
C GLN A 121 -8.17 -40.01 -2.93
N THR A 122 -8.70 -41.18 -3.31
CA THR A 122 -7.90 -42.27 -3.88
C THR A 122 -7.81 -42.19 -5.39
N ASP A 123 -6.61 -42.38 -5.95
CA ASP A 123 -6.39 -42.39 -7.41
C ASP A 123 -7.17 -43.53 -8.08
N SER A 124 -7.21 -44.69 -7.41
CA SER A 124 -7.98 -45.85 -7.87
C SER A 124 -9.51 -45.71 -7.75
N GLY A 125 -10.00 -44.69 -7.03
CA GLY A 125 -11.40 -44.56 -6.63
C GLY A 125 -11.86 -45.58 -5.57
N ALA A 126 -10.95 -46.35 -4.97
CA ALA A 126 -11.27 -47.29 -3.90
C ALA A 126 -11.71 -46.58 -2.60
N THR A 127 -12.66 -47.17 -1.88
CA THR A 127 -13.17 -46.63 -0.61
C THR A 127 -12.65 -47.43 0.57
N ASP A 128 -12.07 -46.76 1.57
CA ASP A 128 -11.63 -47.41 2.80
C ASP A 128 -12.83 -47.63 3.75
N SER A 129 -13.21 -48.89 3.96
CA SER A 129 -14.32 -49.26 4.85
C SER A 129 -14.09 -48.95 6.33
N SER A 130 -12.84 -48.65 6.73
CA SER A 130 -12.50 -48.26 8.11
C SER A 130 -12.72 -46.77 8.40
N CYS A 131 -13.02 -45.97 7.37
CA CYS A 131 -13.33 -44.55 7.52
C CYS A 131 -14.55 -44.30 8.41
N PRO A 132 -14.58 -43.19 9.18
CA PRO A 132 -15.76 -42.77 9.92
C PRO A 132 -17.00 -42.62 9.03
N ALA A 133 -18.17 -42.89 9.59
CA ALA A 133 -19.45 -42.75 8.90
C ALA A 133 -19.64 -41.33 8.32
N GLY A 134 -20.19 -41.24 7.11
CA GLY A 134 -20.35 -39.98 6.38
C GLY A 134 -19.14 -39.57 5.55
N THR A 135 -18.11 -40.42 5.45
CA THR A 135 -17.01 -40.23 4.50
C THR A 135 -17.46 -40.56 3.07
N PRO A 136 -17.19 -39.70 2.06
CA PRO A 136 -17.54 -39.96 0.66
C PRO A 136 -16.88 -41.24 0.08
N ALA A 137 -17.44 -41.77 -1.01
CA ALA A 137 -16.79 -42.84 -1.77
C ALA A 137 -15.50 -42.33 -2.44
N GLY A 138 -14.56 -43.24 -2.71
CA GLY A 138 -13.24 -42.89 -3.27
C GLY A 138 -12.33 -42.17 -2.29
N VAL A 139 -12.52 -42.38 -0.98
CA VAL A 139 -11.73 -41.74 0.08
C VAL A 139 -11.09 -42.80 0.97
N ARG A 140 -9.84 -42.52 1.37
CA ARG A 140 -9.11 -43.26 2.39
C ARG A 140 -8.90 -42.41 3.64
N CYS A 141 -8.85 -43.07 4.81
CA CYS A 141 -8.62 -42.42 6.09
C CYS A 141 -7.34 -42.92 6.74
N LEU A 142 -6.56 -42.00 7.28
CA LEU A 142 -5.37 -42.28 8.07
C LEU A 142 -5.65 -41.85 9.50
N ASN A 143 -5.64 -42.80 10.42
CA ASN A 143 -5.61 -42.49 11.85
C ASN A 143 -4.19 -42.15 12.30
N SER A 144 -4.07 -41.55 13.48
CA SER A 144 -2.78 -41.21 14.06
C SER A 144 -1.78 -42.35 13.99
N ALA A 145 -2.12 -43.59 14.39
CA ALA A 145 -1.17 -44.70 14.41
C ALA A 145 -0.62 -45.05 13.02
N GLN A 146 -1.47 -45.06 11.99
CA GLN A 146 -1.08 -45.32 10.61
C GLN A 146 -0.13 -44.25 10.07
N ILE A 147 -0.39 -42.98 10.38
CA ILE A 147 0.47 -41.86 9.95
C ILE A 147 1.88 -42.00 10.53
N GLY A 148 1.98 -42.29 11.82
CA GLY A 148 3.29 -42.51 12.47
C GLY A 148 4.02 -43.73 11.90
N ALA A 149 3.30 -44.83 11.66
CA ALA A 149 3.89 -46.03 11.05
C ALA A 149 4.41 -45.78 9.63
N ALA A 150 3.70 -44.97 8.84
CA ALA A 150 4.12 -44.60 7.48
C ALA A 150 5.41 -43.78 7.48
N TYR A 151 5.51 -42.75 8.34
CA TYR A 151 6.74 -41.97 8.45
C TYR A 151 7.91 -42.77 9.04
N LEU A 152 7.67 -43.66 10.01
CA LEU A 152 8.69 -44.58 10.50
C LEU A 152 9.20 -45.51 9.40
N ALA A 153 8.34 -45.98 8.50
CA ALA A 153 8.73 -46.80 7.37
C ALA A 153 9.54 -46.02 6.33
N ALA A 154 9.13 -44.78 6.02
CA ALA A 154 9.78 -43.92 5.03
C ALA A 154 11.13 -43.35 5.51
N TYR A 155 11.19 -42.87 6.75
CA TYR A 155 12.33 -42.09 7.27
C TYR A 155 13.03 -42.70 8.49
N GLY A 156 12.48 -43.77 9.07
CA GLY A 156 12.97 -44.30 10.35
C GLY A 156 12.65 -43.39 11.55
N VAL A 157 11.92 -42.30 11.35
CA VAL A 157 11.54 -41.32 12.38
C VAL A 157 10.06 -41.00 12.26
N ASP A 158 9.37 -40.96 13.40
CA ASP A 158 8.01 -40.44 13.50
C ASP A 158 8.10 -38.93 13.82
N PRO A 159 7.67 -38.02 12.92
CA PRO A 159 7.63 -36.59 13.23
C PRO A 159 6.74 -36.29 14.45
N GLY A 160 5.89 -37.25 14.84
CA GLY A 160 5.01 -37.16 15.99
C GLY A 160 3.75 -36.39 15.66
N ARG A 161 2.65 -36.77 16.32
CA ARG A 161 1.39 -36.02 16.28
C ARG A 161 1.36 -35.13 17.51
N ASN A 162 1.03 -33.86 17.34
CA ASN A 162 1.01 -32.93 18.46
C ASN A 162 -0.37 -32.90 19.14
N PRO A 163 -0.50 -33.37 20.39
CA PRO A 163 -1.78 -33.37 21.11
C PRO A 163 -2.34 -31.96 21.32
N VAL A 164 -1.47 -30.94 21.44
CA VAL A 164 -1.90 -29.54 21.56
C VAL A 164 -2.51 -29.07 20.25
N ALA A 165 -1.90 -29.38 19.12
CA ALA A 165 -2.47 -29.05 17.80
C ALA A 165 -3.84 -29.71 17.61
N LEU A 166 -3.94 -31.02 17.88
CA LEU A 166 -5.20 -31.76 17.80
C LEU A 166 -6.28 -31.18 18.72
N SER A 167 -5.94 -30.77 19.95
CA SER A 167 -6.92 -30.18 20.86
C SER A 167 -7.44 -28.81 20.37
N ILE A 168 -6.58 -27.98 19.76
CA ILE A 168 -7.00 -26.71 19.15
C ILE A 168 -7.90 -26.96 17.93
N LEU A 169 -7.54 -27.91 17.06
CA LEU A 169 -8.35 -28.26 15.89
C LEU A 169 -9.70 -28.87 16.29
N ALA A 170 -9.72 -29.74 17.31
CA ALA A 170 -10.95 -30.31 17.85
C ALA A 170 -11.87 -29.25 18.46
N ASP A 171 -11.30 -28.30 19.22
CA ASP A 171 -12.06 -27.18 19.79
C ASP A 171 -12.65 -26.28 18.69
N ALA A 172 -11.87 -25.98 17.65
CA ALA A 172 -12.32 -25.21 16.50
C ALA A 172 -13.47 -25.90 15.75
N ALA A 173 -13.33 -27.19 15.44
CA ALA A 173 -14.37 -27.98 14.77
C ALA A 173 -15.67 -28.04 15.60
N ARG A 174 -15.56 -28.08 16.93
CA ARG A 174 -16.70 -28.07 17.85
C ARG A 174 -17.38 -26.71 17.94
N ARG A 175 -16.62 -25.62 18.00
CA ARG A 175 -17.17 -24.25 18.09
C ARG A 175 -17.74 -23.76 16.77
N TYR A 176 -17.12 -24.16 15.66
CA TYR A 176 -17.47 -23.70 14.32
C TYR A 176 -17.71 -24.90 13.38
N PRO A 177 -18.80 -25.67 13.56
CA PRO A 177 -19.09 -26.79 12.67
C PRO A 177 -19.27 -26.31 11.23
N ALA A 178 -18.50 -26.87 10.29
CA ALA A 178 -18.61 -26.52 8.88
C ALA A 178 -20.06 -26.70 8.39
N ASN A 179 -20.59 -25.70 7.70
CA ASN A 179 -21.95 -25.65 7.16
C ASN A 179 -21.98 -25.28 5.66
N SER A 180 -20.81 -25.14 5.03
CA SER A 180 -20.67 -24.81 3.62
C SER A 180 -19.56 -25.63 2.97
N ALA A 181 -19.82 -26.18 1.79
CA ALA A 181 -18.83 -26.86 0.95
C ALA A 181 -18.14 -25.92 -0.05
N SER A 182 -18.30 -24.59 0.11
CA SER A 182 -17.74 -23.60 -0.83
C SER A 182 -16.32 -23.15 -0.50
N LEU A 183 -15.75 -23.65 0.60
CA LEU A 183 -14.39 -23.40 1.05
C LEU A 183 -13.89 -24.65 1.80
N GLY A 184 -12.59 -24.89 1.74
CA GLY A 184 -11.95 -26.11 2.22
C GLY A 184 -12.06 -27.27 1.23
N ASP A 185 -11.39 -28.37 1.55
CA ASP A 185 -11.28 -29.58 0.72
C ASP A 185 -12.52 -30.50 0.80
N GLY A 186 -13.40 -30.26 1.78
CA GLY A 186 -14.56 -31.12 2.07
C GLY A 186 -14.22 -32.46 2.72
N LEU A 187 -12.94 -32.72 3.01
CA LEU A 187 -12.41 -33.97 3.59
C LEU A 187 -11.73 -33.73 4.94
N ASN A 188 -10.90 -32.71 5.08
CA ASN A 188 -10.22 -32.34 6.33
C ASN A 188 -10.67 -30.97 6.84
N THR A 189 -11.05 -30.07 5.93
CA THR A 189 -11.56 -28.74 6.22
C THR A 189 -12.90 -28.50 5.53
N GLY A 190 -13.59 -27.45 5.97
CA GLY A 190 -14.82 -26.99 5.36
C GLY A 190 -15.08 -25.52 5.65
N GLY A 191 -16.10 -24.98 5.01
CA GLY A 191 -16.52 -23.60 5.20
C GLY A 191 -17.46 -23.45 6.39
N PHE A 192 -17.16 -22.52 7.29
CA PHE A 192 -18.07 -22.00 8.29
C PHE A 192 -18.60 -20.64 7.85
N ARG A 193 -19.86 -20.63 7.38
CA ARG A 193 -20.59 -19.44 6.97
C ARG A 193 -21.42 -18.90 8.13
N PHE A 194 -21.23 -17.63 8.46
CA PHE A 194 -22.00 -16.93 9.48
C PHE A 194 -22.23 -15.46 9.10
N ASN A 195 -23.14 -14.78 9.81
CA ASN A 195 -23.33 -13.34 9.67
C ASN A 195 -22.58 -12.60 10.78
N ALA A 196 -21.47 -11.95 10.43
CA ALA A 196 -20.71 -11.10 11.34
C ALA A 196 -21.43 -9.75 11.54
N ARG A 197 -21.61 -9.31 12.78
CA ARG A 197 -22.19 -8.00 13.08
C ARG A 197 -21.17 -6.90 12.79
N THR A 198 -21.56 -5.90 12.00
CA THR A 198 -20.70 -4.78 11.61
C THR A 198 -21.43 -3.45 11.76
N PRO A 199 -21.91 -3.10 12.97
CA PRO A 199 -22.63 -1.85 13.17
C PRO A 199 -21.73 -0.63 12.93
N SER A 200 -22.34 0.48 12.51
CA SER A 200 -21.70 1.78 12.35
C SER A 200 -22.50 2.86 13.05
N GLU A 201 -21.82 3.69 13.83
CA GLU A 201 -22.37 4.87 14.48
C GLU A 201 -21.55 6.07 14.05
N LEU A 202 -22.11 6.95 13.21
CA LEU A 202 -21.41 8.13 12.72
C LEU A 202 -22.09 9.38 13.30
N ASN A 203 -21.30 10.35 13.71
CA ASN A 203 -21.79 11.57 14.32
C ASN A 203 -20.98 12.75 13.82
N VAL A 204 -21.64 13.77 13.29
CA VAL A 204 -20.98 15.00 12.84
C VAL A 204 -21.68 16.21 13.44
N HIS A 205 -20.90 17.02 14.15
CA HIS A 205 -21.30 18.31 14.68
C HIS A 205 -20.59 19.40 13.89
N THR A 206 -21.33 20.40 13.42
CA THR A 206 -20.77 21.61 12.79
C THR A 206 -21.36 22.82 13.46
N GLY A 207 -20.51 23.72 13.96
CA GLY A 207 -20.90 24.98 14.56
C GLY A 207 -20.20 26.14 13.88
N ARG A 208 -20.88 27.28 13.76
CA ARG A 208 -20.33 28.53 13.26
C ARG A 208 -20.89 29.72 14.02
N LEU A 209 -20.03 30.70 14.28
CA LEU A 209 -20.34 32.02 14.78
C LEU A 209 -19.83 33.06 13.79
N ASP A 210 -20.65 34.05 13.47
CA ASP A 210 -20.29 35.17 12.62
C ASP A 210 -20.54 36.48 13.37
N PHE A 211 -19.56 37.38 13.38
CA PHE A 211 -19.60 38.61 14.14
C PHE A 211 -19.18 39.81 13.29
N ASN A 212 -20.12 40.72 13.04
CA ASN A 212 -19.86 42.03 12.47
C ASN A 212 -19.33 42.95 13.58
N LEU A 213 -18.01 43.12 13.66
CA LEU A 213 -17.38 44.03 14.61
C LEU A 213 -17.77 45.48 14.31
N THR A 214 -17.66 45.82 13.02
CA THR A 214 -17.99 47.11 12.42
C THR A 214 -18.48 46.87 11.00
N ASP A 215 -18.94 47.92 10.31
CA ASP A 215 -19.37 47.84 8.90
C ASP A 215 -18.22 47.48 7.94
N ARG A 216 -16.97 47.46 8.43
CA ARG A 216 -15.77 47.15 7.65
C ARG A 216 -14.98 45.97 8.19
N GLN A 217 -15.43 45.35 9.27
CA GLN A 217 -14.72 44.25 9.92
C GLN A 217 -15.68 43.14 10.32
N THR A 218 -15.41 41.94 9.82
CA THR A 218 -16.17 40.73 10.16
C THR A 218 -15.22 39.67 10.70
N LEU A 219 -15.64 39.00 11.77
CA LEU A 219 -15.00 37.82 12.33
C LEU A 219 -15.90 36.61 12.11
N PHE A 220 -15.31 35.44 11.95
CA PHE A 220 -16.02 34.18 12.09
C PHE A 220 -15.21 33.17 12.91
N ALA A 221 -15.91 32.27 13.59
CA ALA A 221 -15.33 31.08 14.18
C ALA A 221 -16.18 29.87 13.76
N ARG A 222 -15.54 28.79 13.30
CA ARG A 222 -16.19 27.57 12.83
C ARG A 222 -15.53 26.35 13.45
N GLY A 223 -16.33 25.46 14.01
CA GLY A 223 -15.90 24.17 14.55
C GLY A 223 -16.57 23.01 13.82
N VAL A 224 -15.83 21.91 13.63
CA VAL A 224 -16.37 20.61 13.20
C VAL A 224 -15.81 19.54 14.13
N TYR A 225 -16.69 18.70 14.66
CA TYR A 225 -16.32 17.50 15.42
C TYR A 225 -17.03 16.31 14.81
N GLN A 226 -16.27 15.26 14.53
CA GLN A 226 -16.80 13.99 14.05
C GLN A 226 -16.41 12.89 15.04
N ASP A 227 -17.31 11.94 15.25
CA ASP A 227 -17.17 10.84 16.21
C ASP A 227 -17.86 9.60 15.65
N ASP A 228 -17.09 8.86 14.86
CA ASP A 228 -17.56 7.75 14.08
C ASP A 228 -16.94 6.45 14.59
N LEU A 229 -17.77 5.49 14.97
CA LEU A 229 -17.36 4.14 15.36
C LEU A 229 -17.91 3.13 14.35
N ILE A 230 -17.01 2.44 13.67
CA ILE A 230 -17.33 1.42 12.69
C ILE A 230 -16.79 0.09 13.19
N THR A 231 -17.66 -0.89 13.41
CA THR A 231 -17.25 -2.25 13.74
C THR A 231 -16.97 -3.03 12.46
N GLN A 232 -15.78 -3.60 12.37
CA GLN A 232 -15.35 -4.42 11.23
C GLN A 232 -15.71 -5.89 11.45
N VAL A 233 -15.53 -6.69 10.40
CA VAL A 233 -15.77 -8.13 10.47
C VAL A 233 -14.79 -8.79 11.44
N GLY A 234 -15.29 -9.50 12.46
CA GLY A 234 -14.49 -10.37 13.32
C GLY A 234 -14.04 -11.67 12.66
N ALA A 235 -13.17 -12.43 13.33
CA ALA A 235 -12.74 -13.75 12.85
C ALA A 235 -13.90 -14.74 12.87
N PHE A 236 -14.57 -14.84 14.02
CA PHE A 236 -15.69 -15.73 14.34
C PHE A 236 -16.74 -15.04 15.25
N PRO A 237 -17.96 -15.59 15.40
CA PRO A 237 -19.03 -14.97 16.18
C PRO A 237 -18.71 -14.62 17.64
N ASP A 238 -17.84 -15.39 18.29
CA ASP A 238 -17.42 -15.28 19.70
C ASP A 238 -16.08 -14.53 19.86
N THR A 239 -15.48 -14.05 18.78
CA THR A 239 -14.22 -13.30 18.81
C THR A 239 -14.45 -11.79 18.86
N THR A 240 -13.50 -11.06 19.45
CA THR A 240 -13.50 -9.60 19.43
C THR A 240 -13.50 -9.11 17.98
N SER A 241 -14.46 -8.27 17.62
CA SER A 241 -14.49 -7.63 16.31
C SER A 241 -13.57 -6.40 16.32
N PRO A 242 -12.70 -6.26 15.31
CA PRO A 242 -11.92 -5.04 15.15
C PRO A 242 -12.84 -3.82 15.01
N GLN A 243 -12.36 -2.66 15.45
CA GLN A 243 -13.12 -1.41 15.40
C GLN A 243 -12.29 -0.28 14.79
N LEU A 244 -12.96 0.62 14.09
CA LEU A 244 -12.36 1.81 13.53
C LEU A 244 -13.10 3.03 14.07
N TRP A 245 -12.38 3.82 14.86
CA TRP A 245 -12.88 5.03 15.48
C TRP A 245 -12.26 6.24 14.79
N TYR A 246 -13.05 6.99 14.01
CA TYR A 246 -12.63 8.29 13.47
C TYR A 246 -13.13 9.41 14.37
N HIS A 247 -12.21 10.25 14.83
CA HIS A 247 -12.52 11.35 15.73
C HIS A 247 -11.81 12.67 15.37
N PRO A 248 -11.89 13.11 14.09
CA PRO A 248 -11.21 14.31 13.65
C PRO A 248 -11.86 15.58 14.23
N LYS A 249 -11.04 16.62 14.39
CA LYS A 249 -11.47 17.94 14.87
C LYS A 249 -11.03 19.01 13.89
N GLY A 250 -11.91 19.96 13.62
CA GLY A 250 -11.63 21.13 12.80
C GLY A 250 -12.01 22.40 13.55
N LEU A 251 -11.13 23.40 13.54
CA LEU A 251 -11.41 24.76 13.99
C LEU A 251 -10.90 25.72 12.93
N SER A 252 -11.67 26.76 12.62
CA SER A 252 -11.21 27.87 11.78
C SER A 252 -11.72 29.18 12.34
N ILE A 253 -10.83 30.16 12.45
CA ILE A 253 -11.13 31.51 12.92
C ILE A 253 -10.62 32.45 11.83
N GLY A 254 -11.46 33.36 11.36
CA GLY A 254 -11.06 34.31 10.34
C GLY A 254 -11.50 35.73 10.64
N HIS A 255 -10.73 36.68 10.13
CA HIS A 255 -10.96 38.11 10.20
C HIS A 255 -10.86 38.70 8.80
N THR A 256 -11.92 39.37 8.36
CA THR A 256 -11.91 40.15 7.13
C THR A 256 -12.00 41.63 7.48
N TRP A 257 -11.05 42.40 6.99
CA TRP A 257 -10.98 43.84 7.17
C TRP A 257 -10.97 44.53 5.82
N THR A 258 -12.03 45.28 5.55
CA THR A 258 -12.14 46.16 4.38
C THR A 258 -11.60 47.54 4.77
N ALA A 259 -10.30 47.77 4.57
CA ALA A 259 -9.65 49.02 4.95
C ALA A 259 -10.18 50.22 4.13
N SER A 260 -10.52 49.99 2.86
CA SER A 260 -11.16 50.97 1.97
C SER A 260 -12.02 50.24 0.93
N ASN A 261 -12.74 50.97 0.06
CA ASN A 261 -13.51 50.39 -1.05
C ASN A 261 -12.65 49.63 -2.07
N THR A 262 -11.31 49.70 -1.95
CA THR A 262 -10.37 49.07 -2.87
C THR A 262 -9.39 48.12 -2.18
N ILE A 263 -9.38 48.06 -0.84
CA ILE A 263 -8.40 47.28 -0.07
C ILE A 263 -9.12 46.38 0.91
N VAL A 264 -8.90 45.07 0.77
CA VAL A 264 -9.44 44.04 1.66
C VAL A 264 -8.29 43.14 2.13
N ASN A 265 -8.19 42.91 3.43
CA ASN A 265 -7.32 41.89 4.00
C ASN A 265 -8.16 40.82 4.68
N ARG A 266 -7.82 39.56 4.45
CA ARG A 266 -8.41 38.41 5.11
C ARG A 266 -7.32 37.59 5.79
N PHE A 267 -7.40 37.48 7.11
CA PHE A 267 -6.60 36.55 7.87
C PHE A 267 -7.44 35.34 8.29
N THR A 268 -6.89 34.13 8.27
CA THR A 268 -7.55 32.93 8.75
C THR A 268 -6.55 32.02 9.45
N TYR A 269 -6.83 31.69 10.71
CA TYR A 269 -6.22 30.57 11.41
C TYR A 269 -7.10 29.33 11.27
N GLY A 270 -6.48 28.17 11.05
CA GLY A 270 -7.14 26.88 11.02
C GLY A 270 -6.36 25.84 11.82
N LEU A 271 -7.08 25.02 12.58
CA LEU A 271 -6.58 23.77 13.14
C LEU A 271 -7.35 22.62 12.51
N THR A 272 -6.67 21.76 11.79
CA THR A 272 -7.22 20.47 11.34
C THR A 272 -6.49 19.37 12.07
N ARG A 273 -7.18 18.61 12.92
CA ARG A 273 -6.65 17.41 13.58
C ARG A 273 -7.33 16.20 12.99
N ALA A 274 -6.73 15.62 11.95
CA ALA A 274 -7.15 14.32 11.46
C ALA A 274 -6.80 13.27 12.53
N ALA A 275 -7.75 12.40 12.89
CA ALA A 275 -7.49 11.39 13.90
C ALA A 275 -8.32 10.14 13.67
N PHE A 276 -7.67 8.99 13.81
CA PHE A 276 -8.34 7.70 13.83
C PHE A 276 -7.62 6.75 14.79
N THR A 277 -8.38 5.80 15.31
CA THR A 277 -7.86 4.65 16.05
C THR A 277 -8.50 3.39 15.48
N GLN A 278 -7.66 2.47 15.01
CA GLN A 278 -8.06 1.11 14.68
C GLN A 278 -7.75 0.23 15.89
N GLY A 279 -8.79 -0.34 16.50
CA GLY A 279 -8.68 -1.38 17.51
C GLY A 279 -8.57 -2.75 16.83
N GLY A 280 -7.49 -3.47 17.11
CA GLY A 280 -7.27 -4.82 16.61
C GLY A 280 -8.05 -5.89 17.38
N ASP A 281 -8.03 -7.12 16.89
CA ASP A 281 -8.67 -8.27 17.55
C ASP A 281 -7.70 -9.14 18.37
N SER A 282 -6.41 -8.82 18.36
CA SER A 282 -5.38 -9.59 19.06
C SER A 282 -4.25 -8.75 19.67
N ASN A 283 -3.88 -9.10 20.90
CA ASN A 283 -2.69 -8.66 21.63
C ASN A 283 -1.74 -9.83 21.93
N GLU A 284 -1.81 -10.92 21.15
CA GLU A 284 -1.00 -12.13 21.30
C GLU A 284 -0.14 -12.37 20.06
N ASN A 285 0.87 -13.25 20.14
CA ASN A 285 1.62 -13.69 18.95
C ASN A 285 0.70 -14.32 17.90
N SER A 286 1.07 -14.20 16.62
CA SER A 286 0.31 -14.80 15.52
C SER A 286 0.64 -16.28 15.42
N ILE A 287 -0.21 -17.13 15.99
CA ILE A 287 -0.04 -18.59 15.97
C ILE A 287 -1.27 -19.25 15.36
N PHE A 288 -1.09 -19.94 14.23
CA PHE A 288 -2.18 -20.58 13.49
C PHE A 288 -1.70 -21.70 12.55
N PHE A 289 -2.67 -22.44 12.00
CA PHE A 289 -2.44 -23.52 11.04
C PHE A 289 -2.72 -23.00 9.63
N ARG A 290 -1.67 -22.80 8.83
CA ARG A 290 -1.83 -22.29 7.47
C ARG A 290 -2.71 -23.26 6.67
N PHE A 291 -3.67 -22.71 5.92
CA PHE A 291 -4.65 -23.46 5.11
C PHE A 291 -5.63 -24.35 5.89
N ILE A 292 -5.61 -24.35 7.23
CA ILE A 292 -6.52 -25.19 8.03
C ILE A 292 -7.37 -24.35 8.98
N TYR A 293 -6.75 -23.47 9.76
CA TYR A 293 -7.46 -22.72 10.79
C TYR A 293 -6.65 -21.55 11.33
N SER A 294 -7.27 -20.36 11.35
CA SER A 294 -6.76 -19.18 12.05
C SER A 294 -7.76 -18.72 13.12
N PRO A 295 -7.43 -18.74 14.43
CA PRO A 295 -8.38 -18.44 15.49
C PRO A 295 -8.77 -16.96 15.57
N ARG A 296 -7.95 -16.07 15.01
CA ARG A 296 -8.12 -14.63 14.97
C ARG A 296 -7.72 -14.10 13.59
N LEU A 297 -8.06 -12.84 13.30
CA LEU A 297 -7.53 -12.10 12.15
C LEU A 297 -6.11 -11.57 12.42
N PHE A 298 -5.71 -11.48 13.69
CA PHE A 298 -4.43 -10.91 14.13
C PHE A 298 -4.22 -9.46 13.66
N GLN A 299 -5.33 -8.72 13.51
CA GLN A 299 -5.28 -7.29 13.26
C GLN A 299 -4.77 -6.58 14.51
N ARG A 300 -3.85 -5.63 14.32
CA ARG A 300 -3.16 -4.93 15.42
C ARG A 300 -3.67 -3.51 15.56
N SER A 301 -3.68 -3.03 16.81
CA SER A 301 -4.13 -1.69 17.10
C SER A 301 -3.17 -0.63 16.54
N ILE A 302 -3.74 0.44 15.98
CA ILE A 302 -3.00 1.59 15.47
C ILE A 302 -3.79 2.84 15.82
N SER A 303 -3.12 3.85 16.37
CA SER A 303 -3.72 5.17 16.55
C SER A 303 -2.84 6.22 15.89
N ARG A 304 -3.48 7.20 15.22
CA ARG A 304 -2.78 8.31 14.59
C ARG A 304 -3.55 9.60 14.76
N THR A 305 -2.81 10.66 15.06
CA THR A 305 -3.33 12.02 15.10
C THR A 305 -2.40 12.93 14.30
N THR A 306 -2.98 13.76 13.44
CA THR A 306 -2.22 14.68 12.58
C THR A 306 -2.77 16.09 12.74
N PRO A 307 -2.38 16.83 13.80
CA PRO A 307 -2.69 18.25 13.91
C PRO A 307 -1.93 19.06 12.86
N VAL A 308 -2.67 19.91 12.17
CA VAL A 308 -2.17 20.88 11.19
C VAL A 308 -2.66 22.25 11.62
N HIS A 309 -1.72 23.09 12.05
CA HIS A 309 -1.96 24.51 12.25
C HIS A 309 -1.73 25.21 10.92
N ASN A 310 -2.68 26.01 10.47
CA ASN A 310 -2.68 26.66 9.17
C ASN A 310 -2.93 28.16 9.36
N PHE A 311 -2.00 28.99 8.93
CA PHE A 311 -2.08 30.45 9.03
C PHE A 311 -2.11 31.02 7.61
N VAL A 312 -3.21 31.66 7.23
CA VAL A 312 -3.42 32.18 5.89
C VAL A 312 -3.71 33.67 5.96
N ASN A 313 -3.03 34.45 5.13
CA ASN A 313 -3.37 35.85 4.89
C ASN A 313 -3.52 36.10 3.40
N ASP A 314 -4.62 36.74 3.01
CA ASP A 314 -4.90 37.16 1.64
C ASP A 314 -5.22 38.65 1.63
N PHE A 315 -4.42 39.41 0.89
CA PHE A 315 -4.57 40.85 0.70
C PHE A 315 -4.97 41.13 -0.76
N SER A 316 -6.04 41.88 -0.96
CA SER A 316 -6.54 42.28 -2.27
C SER A 316 -6.56 43.80 -2.40
N TRP A 317 -6.08 44.31 -3.54
CA TRP A 317 -6.03 45.73 -3.84
C TRP A 317 -6.45 46.01 -5.29
N ILE A 318 -7.50 46.83 -5.45
CA ILE A 318 -7.96 47.30 -6.75
C ILE A 318 -7.41 48.71 -7.00
N LYS A 319 -6.66 48.89 -8.08
CA LYS A 319 -6.12 50.20 -8.48
C LYS A 319 -6.27 50.38 -9.98
N GLY A 320 -7.16 51.28 -10.39
CA GLY A 320 -7.43 51.52 -11.81
C GLY A 320 -7.97 50.25 -12.49
N ASN A 321 -7.28 49.77 -13.52
CA ASN A 321 -7.60 48.55 -14.26
C ASN A 321 -6.87 47.30 -13.74
N HIS A 322 -6.25 47.38 -12.56
CA HIS A 322 -5.55 46.27 -11.90
C HIS A 322 -6.33 45.76 -10.69
N ALA A 323 -6.39 44.45 -10.55
CA ALA A 323 -6.88 43.76 -9.37
C ALA A 323 -5.76 42.84 -8.86
N MET A 324 -5.00 43.36 -7.91
CA MET A 324 -3.82 42.73 -7.35
C MET A 324 -4.17 41.91 -6.11
N GLN A 325 -3.55 40.74 -5.96
CA GLN A 325 -3.70 39.86 -4.81
C GLN A 325 -2.34 39.35 -4.35
N PHE A 326 -2.13 39.34 -3.04
CA PHE A 326 -0.93 38.83 -2.39
C PHE A 326 -1.33 37.98 -1.21
N GLY A 327 -0.62 36.88 -0.98
CA GLY A 327 -0.92 36.08 0.19
C GLY A 327 0.21 35.20 0.67
N ALA A 328 0.06 34.77 1.92
CA ALA A 328 0.98 33.90 2.62
C ALA A 328 0.18 32.78 3.28
N ASN A 329 0.76 31.58 3.31
CA ASN A 329 0.15 30.40 3.90
C ASN A 329 1.24 29.55 4.54
N VAL A 330 1.18 29.43 5.87
CA VAL A 330 2.13 28.67 6.67
C VAL A 330 1.40 27.51 7.32
N ARG A 331 1.92 26.29 7.18
CA ARG A 331 1.42 25.11 7.88
C ARG A 331 2.47 24.50 8.77
N VAL A 332 2.08 24.21 10.01
CA VAL A 332 2.87 23.41 10.95
C VAL A 332 2.15 22.08 11.11
N ILE A 333 2.81 21.01 10.68
CA ILE A 333 2.22 19.66 10.61
C ILE A 333 2.98 18.76 11.58
N ARG A 334 2.25 18.05 12.44
CA ARG A 334 2.77 16.96 13.26
C ARG A 334 1.98 15.71 12.97
N ASN A 335 2.63 14.57 12.91
CA ASN A 335 2.02 13.26 12.74
C ASN A 335 2.46 12.38 13.90
N ASN A 336 1.57 12.22 14.88
CA ASN A 336 1.80 11.44 16.08
C ASN A 336 1.10 10.09 15.90
N ARG A 337 1.86 9.01 16.03
CA ARG A 337 1.36 7.66 15.78
C ARG A 337 1.84 6.70 16.85
N THR A 338 0.98 5.75 17.20
CA THR A 338 1.35 4.55 17.94
C THR A 338 0.83 3.34 17.18
N THR A 339 1.68 2.33 16.98
CA THR A 339 1.32 1.12 16.25
C THR A 339 1.78 -0.14 16.98
N PHE A 340 0.95 -1.17 16.90
CA PHE A 340 1.29 -2.51 17.37
C PHE A 340 1.57 -3.50 16.22
N GLY A 341 1.54 -3.00 14.97
CA GLY A 341 1.65 -3.84 13.76
C GLY A 341 2.87 -4.76 13.72
N ASN A 342 4.03 -4.28 14.17
CA ASN A 342 5.29 -5.03 14.20
C ASN A 342 5.74 -5.33 15.65
N SER A 343 4.79 -5.39 16.59
CA SER A 343 5.11 -5.59 18.01
C SER A 343 5.03 -7.06 18.43
N PHE A 344 4.42 -7.93 17.63
CA PHE A 344 4.16 -9.33 17.95
C PHE A 344 4.89 -10.26 16.98
N ASP A 345 5.24 -11.45 17.45
CA ASP A 345 5.96 -12.46 16.68
C ASP A 345 4.97 -13.40 15.95
N LEU A 346 5.47 -14.18 14.99
CA LEU A 346 4.68 -15.13 14.18
C LEU A 346 5.28 -16.54 14.30
N ALA A 347 4.43 -17.55 14.46
CA ALA A 347 4.81 -18.95 14.28
C ALA A 347 3.64 -19.78 13.75
N ILE A 348 3.86 -20.50 12.65
CA ILE A 348 2.79 -21.23 11.95
C ILE A 348 3.25 -22.60 11.49
N THR A 349 2.29 -23.50 11.32
CA THR A 349 2.49 -24.74 10.56
C THR A 349 2.29 -24.40 9.09
N ASN A 350 3.37 -24.22 8.34
CA ASN A 350 3.34 -23.89 6.91
C ASN A 350 3.93 -25.06 6.09
N PRO A 351 3.09 -25.83 5.37
CA PRO A 351 3.55 -26.97 4.59
C PRO A 351 4.60 -26.57 3.55
N SER A 352 4.45 -25.41 2.90
CA SER A 352 5.37 -24.93 1.86
C SER A 352 6.73 -24.47 2.38
N PHE A 353 6.94 -24.41 3.70
CA PHE A 353 8.21 -23.99 4.31
C PHE A 353 9.11 -25.17 4.68
N TYR A 354 8.59 -26.40 4.61
CA TYR A 354 9.38 -27.62 4.67
C TYR A 354 10.18 -27.83 3.37
N ASP A 355 11.20 -28.69 3.44
CA ASP A 355 12.01 -29.10 2.28
C ASP A 355 11.16 -29.42 1.04
N PHE A 356 11.68 -29.03 -0.13
CA PHE A 356 11.03 -29.23 -1.43
C PHE A 356 9.60 -28.67 -1.48
N SER A 357 9.36 -27.51 -0.84
CA SER A 357 8.03 -26.89 -0.78
C SER A 357 6.96 -27.80 -0.15
N GLY A 358 7.40 -28.69 0.73
CA GLY A 358 6.53 -29.59 1.48
C GLY A 358 6.32 -30.98 0.86
N ASP A 359 6.98 -31.30 -0.27
CA ASP A 359 6.92 -32.65 -0.86
C ASP A 359 7.43 -33.72 0.12
N VAL A 360 8.39 -33.37 0.99
CA VAL A 360 8.92 -34.25 2.05
C VAL A 360 7.84 -34.78 3.01
N VAL A 361 6.68 -34.13 3.07
CA VAL A 361 5.54 -34.57 3.89
C VAL A 361 4.82 -35.77 3.24
N LEU A 362 4.90 -35.93 1.92
CA LEU A 362 4.15 -36.94 1.14
C LEU A 362 5.04 -37.99 0.45
N PHE A 363 6.28 -37.63 0.12
CA PHE A 363 7.23 -38.46 -0.61
C PHE A 363 8.50 -38.63 0.19
N ASP A 364 9.09 -39.82 0.17
CA ASP A 364 10.37 -40.10 0.83
C ASP A 364 11.59 -39.59 0.03
N ASP A 365 12.79 -39.86 0.53
CA ASP A 365 14.04 -39.42 -0.11
C ASP A 365 14.28 -40.01 -1.51
N ASN A 366 13.60 -41.12 -1.85
CA ASN A 366 13.64 -41.74 -3.18
C ASN A 366 12.53 -41.21 -4.10
N SER A 367 11.75 -40.23 -3.64
CA SER A 367 10.53 -39.74 -4.29
C SER A 367 9.41 -40.79 -4.37
N ASP A 368 9.45 -41.82 -3.52
CA ASP A 368 8.39 -42.80 -3.41
C ASP A 368 7.26 -42.26 -2.50
N PRO A 369 5.97 -42.44 -2.85
CA PRO A 369 4.87 -42.00 -2.01
C PRO A 369 4.86 -42.68 -0.64
N ILE A 370 4.82 -41.89 0.43
CA ILE A 370 4.72 -42.37 1.83
C ILE A 370 3.34 -42.98 2.09
N PHE A 371 2.30 -42.40 1.48
CA PHE A 371 0.92 -42.84 1.63
C PHE A 371 0.44 -43.50 0.33
N PRO A 372 -0.25 -44.65 0.43
CA PRO A 372 -0.64 -45.41 -0.76
C PRO A 372 -1.87 -44.82 -1.44
N ASP A 373 -1.92 -44.88 -2.77
CA ASP A 373 -3.13 -44.60 -3.57
C ASP A 373 -3.68 -43.17 -3.35
N VAL A 374 -2.80 -42.16 -3.28
CA VAL A 374 -3.19 -40.74 -3.20
C VAL A 374 -3.47 -40.21 -4.61
N ASP A 375 -4.65 -39.64 -4.84
CA ASP A 375 -4.96 -38.93 -6.08
C ASP A 375 -4.10 -37.66 -6.19
N GLY A 376 -3.50 -37.41 -7.35
CA GLY A 376 -2.61 -36.25 -7.55
C GLY A 376 -3.27 -34.89 -7.29
N SER A 377 -4.60 -34.77 -7.44
CA SER A 377 -5.34 -33.56 -7.10
C SER A 377 -5.53 -33.35 -5.59
N ALA A 378 -5.38 -34.40 -4.77
CA ALA A 378 -5.55 -34.37 -3.32
C ALA A 378 -4.23 -34.19 -2.55
N GLU A 379 -3.07 -34.17 -3.23
CA GLU A 379 -1.75 -34.06 -2.59
C GLU A 379 -1.65 -32.79 -1.74
N THR A 380 -2.07 -31.64 -2.27
CA THR A 380 -1.98 -30.37 -1.53
C THR A 380 -2.81 -30.41 -0.25
N ASP A 381 -4.05 -30.87 -0.33
CA ASP A 381 -4.97 -30.91 0.82
C ASP A 381 -4.47 -31.92 1.89
N LEU A 382 -3.98 -33.07 1.44
CA LEU A 382 -3.39 -34.09 2.32
C LEU A 382 -2.15 -33.55 3.05
N ARG A 383 -1.24 -32.89 2.33
CA ARG A 383 -0.03 -32.28 2.89
C ARG A 383 -0.37 -31.24 3.95
N ASP A 384 -1.35 -30.39 3.66
CA ASP A 384 -1.75 -29.29 4.54
C ASP A 384 -2.39 -29.84 5.84
N ALA A 385 -3.25 -30.86 5.72
CA ALA A 385 -3.85 -31.55 6.86
C ALA A 385 -2.81 -32.30 7.72
N LEU A 386 -1.88 -33.04 7.09
CA LEU A 386 -0.78 -33.73 7.77
C LEU A 386 0.12 -32.75 8.53
N THR A 387 0.50 -31.64 7.89
CA THR A 387 1.32 -30.58 8.51
C THR A 387 0.66 -30.01 9.75
N ALA A 388 -0.65 -29.77 9.71
CA ALA A 388 -1.38 -29.23 10.86
C ALA A 388 -1.43 -30.20 12.06
N ILE A 389 -1.63 -31.51 11.82
CA ILE A 389 -1.68 -32.49 12.92
C ILE A 389 -0.29 -32.88 13.45
N ILE A 390 0.76 -32.79 12.62
CA ILE A 390 2.16 -32.88 13.08
C ILE A 390 2.39 -31.75 14.08
N GLY A 391 1.83 -30.56 13.81
CA GLY A 391 1.76 -29.47 14.77
C GLY A 391 3.12 -28.96 15.22
N ARG A 392 4.10 -29.01 14.32
CA ARG A 392 5.43 -28.41 14.49
C ARG A 392 5.49 -27.13 13.67
N PHE A 393 6.12 -26.11 14.21
CA PHE A 393 6.34 -24.90 13.44
C PHE A 393 7.39 -25.16 12.37
N SER A 394 7.01 -24.94 11.12
CA SER A 394 7.93 -24.92 9.98
C SER A 394 8.31 -23.50 9.58
N GLN A 395 7.56 -22.49 10.03
CA GLN A 395 7.85 -21.09 9.76
C GLN A 395 7.60 -20.24 11.01
N TYR A 396 8.58 -19.43 11.39
CA TYR A 396 8.42 -18.43 12.44
C TYR A 396 9.42 -17.28 12.30
N ASN A 397 9.03 -16.12 12.84
CA ASN A 397 9.89 -14.94 12.91
C ASN A 397 9.60 -14.11 14.16
N ALA A 398 10.64 -13.46 14.67
CA ALA A 398 10.55 -12.47 15.72
C ALA A 398 10.58 -11.05 15.13
N ASN A 399 9.66 -10.20 15.57
CA ASN A 399 9.64 -8.78 15.25
C ASN A 399 10.22 -7.99 16.41
N LEU A 400 11.30 -7.26 16.16
CA LEU A 400 12.13 -6.63 17.19
C LEU A 400 12.02 -5.11 17.06
N ASN A 401 11.74 -4.43 18.17
CA ASN A 401 11.70 -2.97 18.23
C ASN A 401 12.64 -2.50 19.34
N TYR A 402 13.32 -1.39 19.13
CA TYR A 402 14.31 -0.84 20.04
C TYR A 402 13.92 0.58 20.48
N ASP A 403 14.27 0.95 21.71
CA ASP A 403 14.19 2.33 22.19
C ASP A 403 15.34 3.18 21.62
N ARG A 404 15.39 4.48 21.95
CA ARG A 404 16.39 5.42 21.41
C ARG A 404 17.82 5.03 21.81
N GLU A 405 17.97 4.44 22.99
CA GLU A 405 19.23 3.97 23.55
C GLU A 405 19.67 2.63 22.93
N GLY A 406 18.82 2.03 22.08
CA GLY A 406 19.10 0.78 21.39
C GLY A 406 18.76 -0.45 22.22
N ASN A 407 17.99 -0.35 23.31
CA ASN A 407 17.56 -1.51 24.09
C ASN A 407 16.34 -2.18 23.47
N LEU A 408 16.31 -3.51 23.47
CA LEU A 408 15.20 -4.28 22.94
C LEU A 408 13.92 -4.08 23.78
N LEU A 409 12.84 -3.68 23.11
CA LEU A 409 11.51 -3.58 23.70
C LEU A 409 10.87 -4.98 23.84
N PRO A 410 10.12 -5.23 24.93
CA PRO A 410 9.34 -6.46 25.08
C PRO A 410 8.37 -6.68 23.93
N ALA A 411 8.12 -7.94 23.57
CA ALA A 411 7.06 -8.31 22.64
C ALA A 411 5.71 -7.73 23.10
N GLY A 412 4.94 -7.24 22.15
CA GLY A 412 3.66 -6.56 22.36
C GLY A 412 3.76 -5.08 22.71
N THR A 413 4.96 -4.52 22.89
CA THR A 413 5.12 -3.08 23.16
C THR A 413 4.81 -2.24 21.92
N GLY A 414 3.89 -1.28 22.04
CA GLY A 414 3.53 -0.39 20.94
C GLY A 414 4.66 0.56 20.58
N VAL A 415 4.92 0.74 19.28
CA VAL A 415 5.93 1.66 18.76
C VAL A 415 5.30 3.04 18.55
N ALA A 416 5.81 4.04 19.26
CA ALA A 416 5.41 5.43 19.10
C ALA A 416 6.40 6.19 18.21
N ARG A 417 5.87 7.01 17.30
CA ARG A 417 6.64 7.87 16.40
C ARG A 417 5.96 9.21 16.24
N THR A 418 6.75 10.26 16.20
CA THR A 418 6.28 11.61 15.90
C THR A 418 7.09 12.16 14.74
N PHE A 419 6.39 12.47 13.64
CA PHE A 419 7.01 13.12 12.48
C PHE A 419 6.58 14.58 12.40
N ALA A 420 7.50 15.44 11.99
CA ALA A 420 7.27 16.86 11.82
C ALA A 420 7.64 17.31 10.40
N THR A 421 6.86 18.25 9.87
CA THR A 421 7.15 19.01 8.65
C THR A 421 6.41 20.33 8.71
N GLU A 422 6.88 21.29 7.92
CA GLU A 422 6.34 22.64 7.83
C GLU A 422 6.25 23.03 6.36
N GLU A 423 5.24 23.80 6.03
CA GLU A 423 5.04 24.28 4.66
C GLU A 423 4.95 25.81 4.67
N TYR A 424 5.61 26.42 3.70
CA TYR A 424 5.65 27.87 3.53
C TYR A 424 5.27 28.19 2.10
N GLU A 425 4.26 29.03 1.92
CA GLU A 425 3.80 29.44 0.59
C GLU A 425 3.54 30.94 0.54
N PHE A 426 4.01 31.57 -0.54
CA PHE A 426 3.77 32.98 -0.84
C PHE A 426 3.30 33.11 -2.28
N TYR A 427 2.41 34.05 -2.55
CA TYR A 427 2.00 34.34 -3.92
C TYR A 427 1.74 35.83 -4.14
N GLY A 428 1.90 36.24 -5.40
CA GLY A 428 1.42 37.51 -5.92
C GLY A 428 0.75 37.28 -7.28
N GLN A 429 -0.35 37.96 -7.53
CA GLN A 429 -1.08 37.90 -8.79
C GLN A 429 -1.67 39.26 -9.13
N ASP A 430 -1.75 39.57 -10.41
CA ASP A 430 -2.52 40.69 -10.92
C ASP A 430 -3.49 40.21 -12.01
N THR A 431 -4.72 40.71 -11.96
CA THR A 431 -5.66 40.65 -13.07
C THR A 431 -5.78 42.03 -13.67
N TRP A 432 -5.15 42.18 -14.83
CA TRP A 432 -5.07 43.44 -15.54
C TRP A 432 -6.06 43.47 -16.70
N ARG A 433 -7.03 44.38 -16.61
CA ARG A 433 -7.94 44.69 -17.70
C ARG A 433 -7.26 45.69 -18.65
N ILE A 434 -6.44 45.18 -19.56
CA ILE A 434 -5.68 45.97 -20.54
C ILE A 434 -6.64 46.81 -21.39
N ARG A 435 -7.71 46.19 -21.88
CA ARG A 435 -8.80 46.80 -22.65
C ARG A 435 -10.15 46.19 -22.23
N PRO A 436 -11.29 46.79 -22.62
CA PRO A 436 -12.60 46.22 -22.30
C PRO A 436 -12.81 44.78 -22.79
N ASP A 437 -12.10 44.38 -23.84
CA ASP A 437 -12.14 43.09 -24.54
C ASP A 437 -10.95 42.16 -24.22
N LEU A 438 -9.93 42.64 -23.48
CA LEU A 438 -8.69 41.91 -23.22
C LEU A 438 -8.31 42.01 -21.75
N THR A 439 -8.32 40.84 -21.09
CA THR A 439 -7.86 40.66 -19.71
C THR A 439 -6.67 39.72 -19.68
N LEU A 440 -5.61 40.14 -19.00
CA LEU A 440 -4.44 39.33 -18.70
C LEU A 440 -4.39 39.09 -17.19
N THR A 441 -4.31 37.83 -16.78
CA THR A 441 -4.03 37.45 -15.40
C THR A 441 -2.66 36.81 -15.36
N TYR A 442 -1.78 37.29 -14.50
CA TYR A 442 -0.46 36.70 -14.30
C TYR A 442 -0.10 36.70 -12.82
N GLY A 443 0.61 35.67 -12.40
CA GLY A 443 0.99 35.52 -11.00
C GLY A 443 2.14 34.54 -10.81
N LEU A 444 2.80 34.69 -9.69
CA LEU A 444 3.89 33.82 -9.26
C LEU A 444 3.57 33.31 -7.85
N ARG A 445 3.72 32.01 -7.65
CA ARG A 445 3.69 31.38 -6.35
C ARG A 445 5.05 30.78 -6.04
N TRP A 446 5.52 30.92 -4.81
CA TRP A 446 6.63 30.15 -4.29
C TRP A 446 6.09 29.26 -3.17
N SER A 447 6.50 28.00 -3.13
CA SER A 447 6.04 27.05 -2.11
C SER A 447 7.09 26.03 -1.75
N THR A 448 7.43 25.89 -0.47
CA THR A 448 8.33 24.84 0.00
C THR A 448 7.70 24.04 1.12
N SER A 449 8.11 22.76 1.23
CA SER A 449 7.81 21.89 2.36
C SER A 449 9.14 21.46 2.95
N THR A 450 9.28 21.53 4.27
CA THR A 450 10.49 21.03 4.90
C THR A 450 10.56 19.50 4.79
N PRO A 451 11.75 18.91 4.59
CA PRO A 451 11.92 17.48 4.69
C PRO A 451 11.30 16.98 5.98
N VAL A 452 10.47 15.95 5.86
CA VAL A 452 9.87 15.32 7.02
C VAL A 452 10.97 14.72 7.90
N TYR A 453 10.85 14.86 9.23
CA TYR A 453 11.83 14.31 10.15
C TYR A 453 11.16 13.71 11.38
N GLU A 454 11.79 12.72 12.00
CA GLU A 454 11.36 12.11 13.27
C GLU A 454 11.86 12.95 14.46
N THR A 455 11.01 13.19 15.46
CA THR A 455 11.26 14.18 16.53
C THR A 455 11.74 13.59 17.85
N ASN A 456 12.04 12.30 17.93
CA ASN A 456 12.48 11.62 19.15
C ASN A 456 13.87 10.97 19.01
N GLY A 457 14.59 11.26 17.91
CA GLY A 457 15.93 10.72 17.66
C GLY A 457 15.96 9.32 17.08
N LEU A 458 14.82 8.80 16.60
CA LEU A 458 14.68 7.42 16.10
C LEU A 458 14.81 7.33 14.57
N GLN A 459 15.26 8.41 13.94
CA GLN A 459 15.48 8.48 12.50
C GLN A 459 16.85 7.92 12.12
N VAL A 460 16.85 7.13 11.05
CA VAL A 460 18.06 6.58 10.43
C VAL A 460 17.96 6.69 8.91
N LYS A 461 19.10 6.69 8.22
CA LYS A 461 19.15 6.62 6.76
C LYS A 461 20.40 5.83 6.30
N PRO A 462 20.40 5.29 5.07
CA PRO A 462 21.63 4.81 4.45
C PRO A 462 22.67 5.93 4.33
N VAL A 463 23.92 5.61 4.64
CA VAL A 463 25.06 6.55 4.54
C VAL A 463 25.39 6.83 3.08
N GLN A 464 25.27 5.82 2.23
CA GLN A 464 25.46 5.96 0.79
C GLN A 464 24.20 6.54 0.13
N SER A 465 24.37 7.50 -0.79
CA SER A 465 23.28 7.94 -1.66
C SER A 465 22.81 6.77 -2.51
N LEU A 466 21.57 6.35 -2.29
CA LEU A 466 21.01 5.18 -2.96
C LEU A 466 20.82 5.43 -4.47
N GLY A 467 20.53 6.67 -4.86
CA GLY A 467 20.40 7.04 -6.26
C GLY A 467 21.72 7.00 -7.02
N GLU A 468 22.80 7.50 -6.42
CA GLU A 468 24.15 7.41 -6.98
C GLU A 468 24.65 5.95 -6.98
N TYR A 469 24.36 5.20 -5.92
CA TYR A 469 24.71 3.78 -5.83
C TYR A 469 24.10 2.97 -6.97
N PHE A 470 22.82 3.20 -7.28
CA PHE A 470 22.16 2.57 -8.42
C PHE A 470 22.84 2.92 -9.75
N GLN A 471 23.20 4.19 -9.98
CA GLN A 471 23.91 4.57 -11.21
C GLN A 471 25.27 3.90 -11.32
N ARG A 472 26.02 3.81 -10.21
CA ARG A 472 27.28 3.05 -10.17
C ARG A 472 27.08 1.58 -10.52
N ARG A 473 25.99 0.95 -10.08
CA ARG A 473 25.65 -0.44 -10.48
C ARG A 473 25.34 -0.55 -11.96
N VAL A 474 24.59 0.40 -12.54
CA VAL A 474 24.31 0.44 -13.98
C VAL A 474 25.61 0.58 -14.80
N GLU A 475 26.47 1.53 -14.42
CA GLU A 475 27.76 1.75 -15.07
C GLU A 475 28.70 0.55 -14.90
N GLY A 476 28.74 -0.05 -13.70
CA GLY A 476 29.49 -1.26 -13.41
C GLY A 476 29.03 -2.44 -14.25
N ALA A 477 27.72 -2.68 -14.32
CA ALA A 477 27.14 -3.74 -15.15
C ALA A 477 27.50 -3.55 -16.64
N ALA A 478 27.44 -2.32 -17.15
CA ALA A 478 27.86 -2.00 -18.52
C ALA A 478 29.37 -2.21 -18.76
N ALA A 479 30.20 -2.08 -17.74
CA ALA A 479 31.64 -2.37 -17.79
C ALA A 479 31.99 -3.83 -17.47
N GLY A 480 31.01 -4.69 -17.20
CA GLY A 480 31.24 -6.09 -16.79
C GLY A 480 31.86 -6.23 -15.40
N ARG A 481 31.55 -5.30 -14.49
CA ARG A 481 32.04 -5.29 -13.10
C ARG A 481 30.87 -5.19 -12.12
N PRO A 482 30.61 -6.20 -11.28
CA PRO A 482 29.60 -6.08 -10.23
C PRO A 482 30.03 -5.03 -9.19
N VAL A 483 29.08 -4.25 -8.69
CA VAL A 483 29.29 -3.28 -7.61
C VAL A 483 28.56 -3.81 -6.37
N ASN A 484 29.36 -4.25 -5.40
CA ASN A 484 28.93 -5.02 -4.22
C ASN A 484 29.34 -4.35 -2.90
N ASP A 485 29.63 -3.05 -2.93
CA ASP A 485 29.96 -2.31 -1.70
C ASP A 485 28.75 -2.34 -0.76
N LEU A 486 28.99 -2.72 0.50
CA LEU A 486 27.92 -2.86 1.49
C LEU A 486 27.27 -1.52 1.82
N ILE A 487 25.94 -1.53 1.96
CA ILE A 487 25.16 -0.40 2.44
C ILE A 487 25.22 -0.36 3.97
N THR A 488 25.57 0.81 4.48
CA THR A 488 25.63 1.13 5.91
C THR A 488 24.47 2.05 6.25
N VAL A 489 23.83 1.83 7.40
CA VAL A 489 22.72 2.65 7.90
C VAL A 489 23.17 3.33 9.18
N ASP A 490 22.93 4.62 9.34
CA ASP A 490 23.35 5.37 10.52
C ASP A 490 22.25 6.32 11.01
N LEU A 491 22.41 6.84 12.23
CA LEU A 491 21.52 7.85 12.81
C LEU A 491 21.44 9.07 11.90
N ALA A 492 20.24 9.63 11.79
CA ALA A 492 19.92 10.77 10.94
C ALA A 492 18.89 11.69 11.61
N GLY A 493 18.65 12.83 10.98
CA GLY A 493 17.66 13.81 11.42
C GLY A 493 18.15 14.77 12.51
N LYS A 494 17.34 15.80 12.73
CA LYS A 494 17.67 16.97 13.57
C LYS A 494 17.97 16.63 15.02
N GLU A 495 17.23 15.68 15.60
CA GLU A 495 17.41 15.26 17.01
C GLU A 495 18.72 14.49 17.27
N ASN A 496 19.42 14.11 16.20
CA ASN A 496 20.72 13.46 16.23
C ASN A 496 21.83 14.37 15.68
N ASP A 497 21.56 15.67 15.45
CA ASP A 497 22.47 16.65 14.85
C ASP A 497 23.06 16.22 13.50
N ARG A 498 22.25 15.55 12.67
CA ARG A 498 22.66 14.98 11.38
C ARG A 498 21.67 15.31 10.27
N GLU A 499 22.07 15.06 9.03
CA GLU A 499 21.23 15.26 7.85
C GLU A 499 19.93 14.47 7.93
N GLY A 500 18.87 15.05 7.35
CA GLY A 500 17.55 14.40 7.26
C GLY A 500 17.51 13.31 6.18
N TYR A 501 16.30 12.82 5.89
CA TYR A 501 16.09 11.79 4.86
C TYR A 501 16.53 12.23 3.47
N TYR A 502 16.30 13.50 3.13
CA TYR A 502 16.61 14.10 1.84
C TYR A 502 16.73 15.62 2.01
N ASP A 503 17.27 16.28 0.99
CA ASP A 503 17.57 17.72 1.05
C ASP A 503 16.34 18.62 0.96
N GLN A 504 16.50 19.82 1.50
CA GLN A 504 15.47 20.86 1.41
C GLN A 504 15.45 21.48 0.01
N ASP A 505 14.30 21.36 -0.66
CA ASP A 505 14.06 22.00 -1.96
C ASP A 505 13.50 23.43 -1.80
N TRP A 506 14.27 24.42 -2.24
CA TRP A 506 13.91 25.84 -2.21
C TRP A 506 13.44 26.39 -3.57
N ASN A 507 13.59 25.61 -4.65
CA ASN A 507 13.52 26.11 -6.03
C ASN A 507 12.11 26.04 -6.64
N ASN A 508 11.09 26.03 -5.79
CA ASN A 508 9.72 25.74 -6.14
C ASN A 508 8.92 26.99 -6.55
N PHE A 509 9.33 27.62 -7.66
CA PHE A 509 8.65 28.78 -8.24
C PHE A 509 7.63 28.35 -9.30
N ALA A 510 6.36 28.62 -9.05
CA ALA A 510 5.22 28.22 -9.85
C ALA A 510 4.57 29.42 -10.55
N PRO A 511 4.98 29.77 -11.78
CA PRO A 511 4.33 30.81 -12.57
C PRO A 511 2.94 30.39 -13.05
N SER A 512 2.09 31.38 -13.23
CA SER A 512 0.75 31.25 -13.82
C SER A 512 0.46 32.44 -14.73
N ILE A 513 -0.11 32.15 -15.89
CA ILE A 513 -0.55 33.15 -16.86
C ILE A 513 -1.85 32.69 -17.51
N ALA A 514 -2.80 33.60 -17.64
CA ALA A 514 -4.05 33.36 -18.33
C ALA A 514 -4.47 34.61 -19.10
N VAL A 515 -5.02 34.39 -20.30
CA VAL A 515 -5.53 35.45 -21.17
C VAL A 515 -6.97 35.15 -21.49
N ALA A 516 -7.83 36.15 -21.35
CA ALA A 516 -9.19 36.14 -21.87
C ALA A 516 -9.33 37.29 -22.87
N TRP A 517 -9.64 36.96 -24.11
CA TRP A 517 -9.75 37.91 -25.21
C TRP A 517 -11.03 37.69 -26.01
N SER A 518 -11.78 38.76 -26.20
CA SER A 518 -12.97 38.79 -27.05
C SER A 518 -12.66 39.60 -28.32
N PRO A 519 -12.08 38.99 -29.37
CA PRO A 519 -11.63 39.72 -30.55
C PRO A 519 -12.76 40.50 -31.23
N ASP A 520 -12.48 41.75 -31.60
CA ASP A 520 -13.28 42.55 -32.53
C ASP A 520 -12.38 43.06 -33.66
N LEU A 521 -12.24 42.23 -34.70
CA LEU A 521 -11.26 42.43 -35.78
C LEU A 521 -11.81 43.23 -36.97
N GLY A 522 -12.99 43.85 -36.84
CA GLY A 522 -13.66 44.56 -37.94
C GLY A 522 -14.04 43.64 -39.12
N ASP A 523 -14.41 44.24 -40.26
CA ASP A 523 -14.84 43.50 -41.45
C ASP A 523 -13.64 43.02 -42.29
N ASN A 524 -13.19 41.80 -42.04
CA ASN A 524 -12.25 41.07 -42.88
C ASN A 524 -12.64 39.58 -42.95
N TRP A 525 -11.95 38.81 -43.80
CA TRP A 525 -12.25 37.39 -43.97
C TRP A 525 -11.92 36.57 -42.71
N PHE A 526 -10.87 36.95 -41.97
CA PHE A 526 -10.47 36.31 -40.72
C PHE A 526 -11.54 36.47 -39.62
N SER A 527 -12.26 37.59 -39.59
CA SER A 527 -13.29 37.83 -38.59
C SER A 527 -14.55 36.97 -38.80
N ASN A 528 -14.77 36.44 -40.01
CA ASN A 528 -15.80 35.41 -40.24
C ASN A 528 -15.42 34.07 -39.60
N LEU A 529 -14.12 33.77 -39.46
CA LEU A 529 -13.61 32.53 -38.87
C LEU A 529 -13.53 32.61 -37.34
N ILE A 530 -13.00 33.73 -36.81
CA ILE A 530 -12.70 33.88 -35.37
C ILE A 530 -13.90 34.46 -34.59
N GLY A 531 -14.75 35.28 -35.23
CA GLY A 531 -15.92 35.92 -34.61
C GLY A 531 -15.88 37.45 -34.71
N ARG A 532 -17.05 38.09 -34.58
CA ARG A 532 -17.28 39.55 -34.67
C ARG A 532 -18.12 40.05 -33.50
N ASN A 533 -18.07 41.35 -33.20
CA ASN A 533 -18.97 42.04 -32.26
C ASN A 533 -19.03 41.41 -30.85
N GLY A 534 -17.90 40.91 -30.34
CA GLY A 534 -17.84 40.27 -29.01
C GLY A 534 -18.57 38.92 -28.90
N LYS A 535 -18.95 38.29 -30.03
CA LYS A 535 -19.61 36.98 -30.04
C LYS A 535 -18.65 35.79 -29.90
N SER A 536 -17.36 36.05 -29.78
CA SER A 536 -16.34 35.03 -29.60
C SER A 536 -15.46 35.37 -28.42
N VAL A 537 -15.05 34.34 -27.68
CA VAL A 537 -14.11 34.46 -26.58
C VAL A 537 -13.04 33.38 -26.72
N ILE A 538 -11.78 33.82 -26.66
CA ILE A 538 -10.61 32.95 -26.55
C ILE A 538 -10.12 33.04 -25.10
N ARG A 539 -9.98 31.90 -24.45
CA ARG A 539 -9.40 31.78 -23.11
C ARG A 539 -8.24 30.82 -23.17
N GLY A 540 -7.04 31.26 -22.85
CA GLY A 540 -5.85 30.42 -22.80
C GLY A 540 -5.16 30.56 -21.45
N GLY A 541 -4.50 29.52 -20.99
CA GLY A 541 -3.78 29.56 -19.73
C GLY A 541 -2.66 28.54 -19.66
N PHE A 542 -1.61 28.92 -18.93
CA PHE A 542 -0.52 28.07 -18.53
C PHE A 542 -0.29 28.24 -17.03
N ARG A 543 0.02 27.14 -16.36
CA ARG A 543 0.38 27.16 -14.95
C ARG A 543 1.32 26.01 -14.61
N MET A 544 2.26 26.30 -13.72
CA MET A 544 3.03 25.28 -13.00
C MET A 544 2.48 25.09 -11.57
N THR A 545 2.55 23.87 -11.06
CA THR A 545 2.21 23.52 -9.66
C THR A 545 3.17 22.48 -9.13
N TYR A 546 3.52 22.58 -7.85
CA TYR A 546 4.32 21.58 -7.14
C TYR A 546 3.43 20.74 -6.23
N ASP A 547 3.69 19.44 -6.16
CA ASP A 547 3.00 18.50 -5.29
C ASP A 547 3.80 18.22 -4.02
N ARG A 548 3.09 17.79 -2.98
CA ARG A 548 3.69 17.55 -1.65
C ARG A 548 3.66 16.08 -1.30
N THR A 549 4.78 15.58 -0.81
CA THR A 549 5.01 14.13 -0.70
C THR A 549 5.46 13.68 0.70
N GLY A 550 5.99 14.59 1.53
CA GLY A 550 6.76 14.28 2.73
C GLY A 550 6.06 13.40 3.78
N SER A 551 4.86 13.76 4.27
CA SER A 551 4.27 13.05 5.42
C SER A 551 3.92 11.58 5.15
N GLN A 552 3.56 11.22 3.91
CA GLN A 552 3.26 9.82 3.57
C GLN A 552 4.54 9.02 3.34
N LEU A 553 5.61 9.65 2.83
CA LEU A 553 6.92 9.02 2.66
C LEU A 553 7.51 8.58 4.01
N ALA A 554 7.50 9.44 5.03
CA ALA A 554 7.98 9.07 6.37
C ALA A 554 7.19 7.92 6.99
N VAL A 555 5.86 7.91 6.83
CA VAL A 555 5.01 6.83 7.34
C VAL A 555 5.29 5.52 6.62
N ASN A 556 5.51 5.56 5.29
CA ASN A 556 5.86 4.37 4.53
C ASN A 556 7.21 3.81 4.97
N PHE A 557 8.22 4.66 5.11
CA PHE A 557 9.56 4.27 5.58
C PHE A 557 9.52 3.66 6.98
N ASP A 558 8.88 4.32 7.96
CA ASP A 558 8.73 3.80 9.33
C ASP A 558 8.01 2.44 9.39
N LEU A 559 7.04 2.22 8.51
CA LEU A 559 6.25 1.00 8.50
C LEU A 559 6.96 -0.17 7.84
N ASN A 560 7.64 0.08 6.73
CA ASN A 560 8.10 -0.97 5.81
C ASN A 560 9.61 -1.21 5.87
N SER A 561 10.40 -0.24 6.34
CA SER A 561 11.84 -0.44 6.54
C SER A 561 12.08 -1.27 7.81
N THR A 562 13.02 -2.21 7.76
CA THR A 562 13.61 -2.84 8.95
C THR A 562 15.06 -2.40 9.18
N LEU A 563 15.46 -1.33 8.50
CA LEU A 563 16.75 -0.69 8.67
C LEU A 563 16.62 0.38 9.74
N GLY A 564 16.96 0.05 10.99
CA GLY A 564 16.97 0.99 12.11
C GLY A 564 16.52 0.38 13.43
N PHE A 565 15.79 1.17 14.23
CA PHE A 565 15.22 0.78 15.53
C PHE A 565 14.07 -0.23 15.45
N LYS A 566 13.86 -0.83 14.29
CA LYS A 566 12.95 -1.94 14.04
C LYS A 566 13.73 -2.95 13.20
N SER A 567 13.68 -4.22 13.57
CA SER A 567 14.31 -5.31 12.83
C SER A 567 13.42 -6.56 12.86
N SER A 568 13.78 -7.57 12.08
CA SER A 568 13.14 -8.88 12.14
C SER A 568 14.17 -9.99 12.02
N SER A 569 13.97 -11.09 12.74
CA SER A 569 14.72 -12.33 12.58
C SER A 569 13.74 -13.42 12.18
N ALA A 570 13.99 -14.06 11.04
CA ALA A 570 13.17 -15.12 10.50
C ALA A 570 14.05 -16.32 10.15
N ILE A 571 13.50 -17.52 10.31
CA ILE A 571 14.16 -18.73 9.80
C ILE A 571 14.03 -18.81 8.28
N SER A 572 14.96 -19.52 7.64
CA SER A 572 14.90 -19.78 6.21
C SER A 572 13.85 -20.84 5.87
N ALA A 573 13.34 -20.82 4.65
CA ALA A 573 12.59 -21.97 4.13
C ALA A 573 13.53 -23.19 4.05
N ASN A 574 12.98 -24.41 4.14
CA ASN A 574 13.75 -25.66 4.12
C ASN A 574 14.69 -25.83 5.34
N THR A 575 14.51 -25.05 6.43
CA THR A 575 15.26 -25.24 7.68
C THR A 575 14.89 -26.54 8.38
N PHE A 576 13.61 -26.92 8.35
CA PHE A 576 13.07 -28.13 8.97
C PHE A 576 12.44 -29.06 7.94
N ASN A 577 12.24 -30.31 8.32
CA ASN A 577 11.51 -31.35 7.59
C ASN A 577 10.76 -32.29 8.56
N VAL A 578 10.33 -33.45 8.07
CA VAL A 578 9.60 -34.48 8.84
C VAL A 578 10.43 -35.74 9.11
N SER A 579 11.73 -35.74 8.77
CA SER A 579 12.65 -36.87 8.92
C SER A 579 13.69 -36.58 10.01
N ASP A 580 14.78 -35.90 9.68
CA ASP A 580 15.97 -35.72 10.52
C ASP A 580 16.08 -34.33 11.17
N ARG A 581 15.33 -33.33 10.67
CA ARG A 581 15.34 -31.94 11.13
C ARG A 581 13.94 -31.49 11.54
N LEU A 582 13.41 -32.10 12.60
CA LEU A 582 12.07 -31.79 13.08
C LEU A 582 11.98 -30.38 13.69
N GLY A 583 11.00 -29.59 13.24
CA GLY A 583 10.71 -28.28 13.80
C GLY A 583 10.21 -28.31 15.26
N PRO A 584 10.25 -27.19 15.98
CA PRO A 584 9.76 -27.11 17.36
C PRO A 584 8.24 -27.35 17.45
N LEU A 585 7.79 -27.99 18.53
CA LEU A 585 6.38 -28.26 18.78
C LEU A 585 5.61 -26.98 19.14
N LEU A 586 4.38 -26.87 18.62
CA LEU A 586 3.37 -25.95 19.12
C LEU A 586 2.96 -26.37 20.55
N THR A 587 3.16 -25.50 21.54
CA THR A 587 2.79 -25.75 22.94
C THR A 587 1.54 -24.97 23.37
N GLY A 588 1.09 -24.00 22.57
CA GLY A 588 -0.16 -23.28 22.77
C GLY A 588 -0.19 -21.91 22.09
N PRO A 589 -1.33 -21.19 22.13
CA PRO A 589 -1.50 -19.90 21.47
C PRO A 589 -0.67 -18.76 22.08
N GLY A 590 -0.20 -18.91 23.32
CA GLY A 590 0.64 -17.92 24.02
C GLY A 590 2.14 -18.23 24.00
N GLN A 591 2.60 -19.16 23.15
CA GLN A 591 4.00 -19.60 23.13
C GLN A 591 4.95 -18.44 22.81
N ASN A 592 6.05 -18.36 23.56
CA ASN A 592 7.11 -17.40 23.30
C ASN A 592 7.90 -17.84 22.07
N ILE A 593 7.85 -17.03 21.01
CA ILE A 593 8.48 -17.35 19.73
C ILE A 593 9.97 -17.03 19.74
N ARG A 594 10.40 -16.02 20.50
CA ARG A 594 11.80 -15.55 20.53
C ARG A 594 12.79 -16.55 21.14
N THR A 595 12.30 -17.60 21.78
CA THR A 595 13.12 -18.69 22.34
C THR A 595 13.21 -19.90 21.43
N LEU A 596 12.59 -19.88 20.25
CA LEU A 596 12.66 -20.95 19.27
C LEU A 596 14.06 -20.98 18.61
N PRO A 597 14.52 -22.17 18.16
CA PRO A 597 15.84 -22.32 17.54
C PRO A 597 15.98 -21.50 16.25
N GLU A 598 17.22 -21.23 15.83
CA GLU A 598 17.56 -20.46 14.60
C GLU A 598 17.15 -18.98 14.59
N LEU A 599 16.49 -18.47 15.63
CA LEU A 599 16.26 -17.02 15.76
C LEU A 599 17.44 -16.32 16.43
N ILE A 600 17.83 -15.20 15.84
CA ILE A 600 18.83 -14.29 16.40
C ILE A 600 18.08 -13.09 16.96
N VAL A 601 18.15 -12.88 18.27
CA VAL A 601 17.47 -11.78 18.98
C VAL A 601 18.54 -10.90 19.64
N PRO A 602 19.03 -9.86 18.95
CA PRO A 602 20.03 -8.96 19.52
C PRO A 602 19.45 -8.21 20.72
N GLY A 603 20.14 -8.28 21.86
CA GLY A 603 19.73 -7.61 23.10
C GLY A 603 19.87 -6.09 23.04
N SER A 604 20.76 -5.59 22.19
CA SER A 604 20.92 -4.16 21.91
C SER A 604 21.28 -3.90 20.45
N LEU A 605 21.04 -2.67 20.03
CA LEU A 605 21.34 -2.14 18.70
C LEU A 605 22.31 -0.95 18.83
N ALA A 606 23.29 -0.85 17.92
CA ALA A 606 24.21 0.27 17.84
C ALA A 606 24.36 0.73 16.38
N PHE A 607 24.60 2.03 16.20
CA PHE A 607 24.83 2.64 14.89
C PHE A 607 26.27 3.17 14.77
N PRO A 608 26.89 3.14 13.57
CA PRO A 608 26.33 2.70 12.29
C PRO A 608 26.08 1.19 12.23
N LEU A 609 24.94 0.81 11.64
CA LEU A 609 24.48 -0.55 11.42
C LEU A 609 24.87 -1.01 10.02
N VAL A 610 25.52 -2.17 9.92
CA VAL A 610 25.82 -2.84 8.66
C VAL A 610 25.29 -4.25 8.74
N THR A 611 24.39 -4.62 7.85
CA THR A 611 23.95 -6.01 7.72
C THR A 611 25.10 -6.85 7.14
N PRO A 612 25.33 -8.09 7.61
CA PRO A 612 26.40 -8.91 7.09
C PRO A 612 26.19 -9.25 5.60
N ALA A 613 27.29 -9.40 4.88
CA ALA A 613 27.32 -9.99 3.55
C ALA A 613 27.21 -11.52 3.69
N ASP A 614 25.98 -12.02 3.78
CA ASP A 614 25.66 -13.43 4.01
C ASP A 614 24.63 -13.99 3.02
N GLU A 615 24.34 -13.24 1.95
CA GLU A 615 23.47 -13.67 0.84
C GLU A 615 22.07 -14.11 1.28
N SER A 616 21.58 -13.64 2.45
CA SER A 616 20.26 -13.97 3.00
C SER A 616 19.07 -13.45 2.18
N GLN A 617 19.30 -12.92 0.96
CA GLN A 617 18.28 -12.44 0.03
C GLN A 617 17.27 -11.45 0.66
N ARG A 618 17.75 -10.55 1.51
CA ARG A 618 16.90 -9.61 2.24
C ARG A 618 16.15 -8.69 1.29
N ILE A 619 14.92 -8.37 1.66
CA ILE A 619 14.07 -7.41 0.94
C ILE A 619 13.86 -6.22 1.85
N GLU A 620 14.23 -5.03 1.37
CA GLU A 620 14.13 -3.80 2.15
C GLU A 620 13.53 -2.64 1.37
N SER A 621 13.20 -1.57 2.08
CA SER A 621 12.73 -0.32 1.47
C SER A 621 13.36 0.92 2.10
N SER A 622 13.61 1.95 1.28
CA SER A 622 14.18 3.22 1.74
C SER A 622 13.69 4.41 0.90
N LEU A 623 14.19 5.59 1.27
CA LEU A 623 14.10 6.81 0.51
C LEU A 623 15.45 7.09 -0.16
N ASP A 624 15.40 7.64 -1.37
CA ASP A 624 16.55 8.24 -2.01
C ASP A 624 16.82 9.59 -1.32
N ASP A 625 18.07 9.92 -1.07
CA ASP A 625 18.44 11.22 -0.50
C ASP A 625 18.36 12.34 -1.54
N THR A 626 18.37 11.99 -2.84
CA THR A 626 18.26 12.91 -3.97
C THR A 626 16.82 13.33 -4.31
N LEU A 627 15.85 13.09 -3.41
CA LEU A 627 14.45 13.41 -3.66
C LEU A 627 14.20 14.92 -3.85
N THR A 628 13.46 15.25 -4.90
CA THR A 628 13.01 16.61 -5.25
C THR A 628 11.49 16.73 -5.23
N THR A 629 10.97 17.96 -5.29
CA THR A 629 9.53 18.20 -5.30
C THR A 629 8.92 17.91 -6.68
N PRO A 630 7.97 16.95 -6.81
CA PRO A 630 7.31 16.70 -8.09
C PRO A 630 6.53 17.93 -8.57
N TYR A 631 6.45 18.12 -9.89
CA TYR A 631 5.73 19.25 -10.48
C TYR A 631 4.90 18.87 -11.70
N ASN A 632 3.94 19.74 -12.00
CA ASN A 632 3.00 19.57 -13.12
C ASN A 632 2.79 20.88 -13.87
N TYR A 633 2.82 20.80 -15.20
CA TYR A 633 2.38 21.85 -16.11
C TYR A 633 0.93 21.61 -16.53
N ASN A 634 0.08 22.60 -16.32
CA ASN A 634 -1.28 22.64 -16.84
C ASN A 634 -1.35 23.67 -17.96
N VAL A 635 -1.83 23.24 -19.12
CA VAL A 635 -2.16 24.11 -20.25
C VAL A 635 -3.61 23.95 -20.63
N ASN A 636 -4.24 25.03 -21.05
CA ASN A 636 -5.55 24.94 -21.66
C ASN A 636 -5.75 26.01 -22.74
N LEU A 637 -6.65 25.70 -23.65
CA LEU A 637 -7.12 26.65 -24.66
C LEU A 637 -8.59 26.38 -24.90
N THR A 638 -9.42 27.39 -24.74
CA THR A 638 -10.85 27.36 -25.00
C THR A 638 -11.19 28.43 -26.02
N TYR A 639 -11.90 28.03 -27.06
CA TYR A 639 -12.54 28.93 -27.99
C TYR A 639 -14.05 28.72 -27.92
N GLU A 640 -14.76 29.80 -27.66
CA GLU A 640 -16.22 29.82 -27.60
C GLU A 640 -16.75 30.86 -28.59
N ARG A 641 -17.79 30.50 -29.35
CA ARG A 641 -18.43 31.40 -30.30
C ARG A 641 -19.94 31.19 -30.35
N GLU A 642 -20.67 32.29 -30.32
CA GLU A 642 -22.08 32.33 -30.70
C GLU A 642 -22.23 32.45 -32.22
N VAL A 643 -23.06 31.60 -32.81
CA VAL A 643 -23.38 31.53 -34.25
C VAL A 643 -24.89 31.65 -34.42
N GLY A 644 -25.35 32.50 -35.36
CA GLY A 644 -26.77 32.61 -35.68
C GLY A 644 -27.66 33.08 -34.52
N LYS A 645 -28.86 32.48 -34.38
CA LYS A 645 -29.87 32.84 -33.37
C LYS A 645 -29.79 31.89 -32.15
N GLY A 646 -28.76 32.05 -31.33
CA GLY A 646 -28.64 31.35 -30.05
C GLY A 646 -27.96 29.97 -30.08
N LEU A 647 -27.26 29.62 -31.16
CA LEU A 647 -26.35 28.48 -31.19
C LEU A 647 -24.99 28.94 -30.64
N SER A 648 -24.39 28.22 -29.70
CA SER A 648 -23.00 28.42 -29.31
C SER A 648 -22.19 27.14 -29.48
N PHE A 649 -21.01 27.30 -30.03
CA PHE A 649 -20.00 26.26 -30.14
C PHE A 649 -18.86 26.59 -29.19
N GLN A 650 -18.41 25.58 -28.45
CA GLN A 650 -17.24 25.65 -27.60
C GLN A 650 -16.32 24.48 -27.93
N THR A 651 -15.04 24.77 -28.15
CA THR A 651 -13.98 23.77 -28.16
C THR A 651 -12.98 24.11 -27.08
N SER A 652 -12.55 23.09 -26.34
CA SER A 652 -11.58 23.22 -25.26
C SER A 652 -10.54 22.13 -25.37
N TYR A 653 -9.28 22.51 -25.21
CA TYR A 653 -8.15 21.62 -25.03
C TYR A 653 -7.59 21.78 -23.62
N VAL A 654 -7.23 20.67 -22.99
CA VAL A 654 -6.54 20.62 -21.69
C VAL A 654 -5.37 19.65 -21.81
N GLY A 655 -4.18 20.11 -21.45
CA GLY A 655 -2.97 19.30 -21.30
C GLY A 655 -2.47 19.34 -19.86
N ARG A 656 -2.02 18.19 -19.35
CA ARG A 656 -1.34 18.06 -18.07
C ARG A 656 -0.07 17.24 -18.24
N PHE A 657 1.05 17.79 -17.79
CA PHE A 657 2.37 17.19 -17.96
C PHE A 657 3.09 17.21 -16.62
N ALA A 658 3.10 16.07 -15.95
CA ALA A 658 3.77 15.89 -14.68
C ALA A 658 5.16 15.29 -14.86
N ARG A 659 6.12 15.79 -14.09
CA ARG A 659 7.54 15.45 -14.13
C ARG A 659 8.05 15.22 -12.71
N ASP A 660 9.14 14.47 -12.62
CA ASP A 660 9.80 14.13 -11.36
C ASP A 660 8.81 13.52 -10.36
N LEU A 661 7.86 12.73 -10.87
CA LEU A 661 6.90 12.03 -10.04
C LEU A 661 7.61 10.94 -9.24
N LEU A 662 7.12 10.71 -8.03
CA LEU A 662 7.61 9.63 -7.19
C LEU A 662 7.23 8.27 -7.77
N ALA A 663 8.21 7.39 -7.85
CA ALA A 663 8.04 5.96 -8.05
C ALA A 663 9.08 5.21 -7.22
N THR A 664 8.79 3.94 -6.93
CA THR A 664 9.75 3.04 -6.32
C THR A 664 10.60 2.40 -7.40
N ARG A 665 11.92 2.41 -7.23
CA ARG A 665 12.87 1.62 -8.02
C ARG A 665 13.63 0.67 -7.11
N ASP A 666 13.88 -0.54 -7.57
CA ASP A 666 14.76 -1.46 -6.85
C ASP A 666 16.21 -1.12 -7.18
N ILE A 667 16.92 -0.52 -6.22
CA ILE A 667 18.33 -0.15 -6.41
C ILE A 667 19.25 -1.37 -6.37
N MET A 668 18.76 -2.49 -5.82
CA MET A 668 19.47 -3.78 -5.76
C MET A 668 18.98 -4.76 -6.84
N HIS A 669 18.20 -4.29 -7.81
CA HIS A 669 17.76 -5.09 -8.96
C HIS A 669 18.94 -5.85 -9.58
N LEU A 670 18.69 -7.09 -10.01
CA LEU A 670 19.71 -7.99 -10.55
C LEU A 670 20.55 -7.35 -11.66
N ASN A 671 21.87 -7.52 -11.59
CA ASN A 671 22.76 -6.91 -12.59
C ASN A 671 22.52 -7.52 -13.97
N ASN A 672 22.35 -6.67 -14.99
CA ASN A 672 22.47 -7.10 -16.38
C ASN A 672 23.92 -6.96 -16.85
N ILE A 673 24.82 -7.77 -16.30
CA ILE A 673 26.26 -7.73 -16.59
C ILE A 673 26.51 -7.85 -18.10
N ARG A 674 27.38 -6.99 -18.62
CA ARG A 674 27.89 -7.01 -20.00
C ARG A 674 29.22 -7.74 -20.03
N ASP A 675 29.36 -8.72 -20.92
CA ASP A 675 30.65 -9.34 -21.23
C ASP A 675 31.58 -8.29 -21.85
N PRO A 676 32.73 -7.94 -21.21
CA PRO A 676 33.65 -6.96 -21.74
C PRO A 676 34.28 -7.34 -23.08
N GLN A 677 34.32 -8.64 -23.41
CA GLN A 677 34.95 -9.13 -24.64
C GLN A 677 33.97 -9.16 -25.82
N SER A 678 32.77 -9.74 -25.65
CA SER A 678 31.78 -9.82 -26.73
C SER A 678 30.81 -8.64 -26.80
N GLY A 679 30.69 -7.87 -25.72
CA GLY A 679 29.67 -6.82 -25.59
C GLY A 679 28.24 -7.35 -25.38
N THR A 680 28.04 -8.65 -25.25
CA THR A 680 26.72 -9.25 -25.00
C THR A 680 26.35 -9.09 -23.52
N THR A 681 25.11 -8.71 -23.21
CA THR A 681 24.59 -8.67 -21.84
C THR A 681 24.00 -10.00 -21.40
N TRP A 682 23.85 -10.22 -20.09
CA TRP A 682 23.20 -11.39 -19.52
C TRP A 682 21.82 -11.64 -20.15
N TYR A 683 20.96 -10.63 -20.22
CA TYR A 683 19.61 -10.78 -20.78
C TYR A 683 19.63 -11.11 -22.28
N GLU A 684 20.57 -10.56 -23.05
CA GLU A 684 20.73 -10.93 -24.46
C GLU A 684 21.24 -12.38 -24.62
N ALA A 685 22.14 -12.83 -23.75
CA ALA A 685 22.71 -14.17 -23.79
C ALA A 685 21.70 -15.25 -23.36
N ILE A 686 20.94 -15.01 -22.28
CA ILE A 686 19.93 -15.97 -21.80
C ILE A 686 18.74 -16.07 -22.76
N ASN A 687 18.35 -14.96 -23.41
CA ASN A 687 17.28 -14.97 -24.41
C ASN A 687 17.66 -15.81 -25.64
N GLN A 688 18.94 -15.80 -26.07
CA GLN A 688 19.40 -16.71 -27.13
C GLN A 688 19.24 -18.19 -26.73
N LEU A 689 19.51 -18.54 -25.47
CA LEU A 689 19.25 -19.89 -24.97
C LEU A 689 17.76 -20.22 -24.92
N ILE A 690 16.91 -19.26 -24.63
CA ILE A 690 15.45 -19.45 -24.59
C ILE A 690 14.89 -19.62 -25.99
N ASP A 691 15.39 -18.88 -26.98
CA ASP A 691 15.02 -19.06 -28.38
C ASP A 691 15.39 -20.47 -28.86
N LEU A 692 16.60 -20.95 -28.52
CA LEU A 692 17.01 -22.33 -28.78
C LEU A 692 16.14 -23.35 -28.05
N ARG A 693 15.67 -23.02 -26.84
CA ARG A 693 14.77 -23.88 -26.06
C ARG A 693 13.42 -23.98 -26.74
N ASN A 694 12.86 -22.85 -27.18
CA ASN A 694 11.59 -22.79 -27.90
C ASN A 694 11.67 -23.53 -29.25
N ALA A 695 12.84 -23.51 -29.90
CA ALA A 695 13.12 -24.28 -31.10
C ALA A 695 13.37 -25.79 -30.85
N ASN A 696 13.35 -26.24 -29.59
CA ASN A 696 13.68 -27.60 -29.17
C ASN A 696 15.05 -28.10 -29.72
N ALA A 697 16.04 -27.20 -29.78
CA ALA A 697 17.37 -27.54 -30.28
C ALA A 697 18.02 -28.65 -29.41
N PRO A 698 18.53 -29.75 -29.99
CA PRO A 698 19.30 -30.73 -29.24
C PRO A 698 20.51 -30.07 -28.57
N ILE A 699 20.84 -30.43 -27.31
CA ILE A 699 21.96 -29.82 -26.57
C ILE A 699 23.28 -29.86 -27.37
N THR A 700 23.55 -30.96 -28.08
CA THR A 700 24.76 -31.14 -28.89
C THR A 700 24.85 -30.21 -30.09
N SER A 701 23.72 -29.66 -30.55
CA SER A 701 23.65 -28.74 -31.68
C SER A 701 23.80 -27.26 -31.28
N VAL A 702 23.78 -26.97 -29.97
CA VAL A 702 23.88 -25.60 -29.45
C VAL A 702 25.31 -25.09 -29.62
N GLY A 703 25.45 -24.07 -30.46
CA GLY A 703 26.71 -23.37 -30.68
C GLY A 703 27.12 -22.51 -29.49
N THR A 704 28.39 -22.11 -29.48
CA THR A 704 28.99 -21.23 -28.47
C THR A 704 28.32 -19.86 -28.46
N ILE A 705 27.86 -19.41 -27.29
CA ILE A 705 27.40 -18.04 -27.03
C ILE A 705 28.46 -17.35 -26.15
N PRO A 706 29.27 -16.43 -26.71
CA PRO A 706 30.48 -15.90 -26.06
C PRO A 706 30.34 -15.49 -24.61
N PHE A 707 29.19 -14.91 -24.22
CA PHE A 707 28.89 -14.55 -22.83
C PHE A 707 29.17 -15.72 -21.85
N PHE A 708 28.64 -16.92 -22.12
CA PHE A 708 28.80 -18.04 -21.18
C PHE A 708 30.24 -18.54 -21.11
N GLN A 709 31.01 -18.42 -22.18
CA GLN A 709 32.43 -18.81 -22.19
C GLN A 709 33.30 -17.79 -21.48
N ASN A 710 33.01 -16.50 -21.65
CA ASN A 710 33.85 -15.42 -21.14
C ASN A 710 33.50 -15.09 -19.68
N VAL A 711 32.21 -15.04 -19.36
CA VAL A 711 31.69 -14.59 -18.06
C VAL A 711 31.40 -15.76 -17.13
N LEU A 712 30.95 -16.91 -17.64
CA LEU A 712 30.62 -18.09 -16.81
C LEU A 712 31.36 -19.38 -17.25
N PRO A 713 32.69 -19.34 -17.50
CA PRO A 713 33.44 -20.52 -17.96
C PRO A 713 33.34 -21.70 -16.98
N GLY A 714 33.15 -21.45 -15.68
CA GLY A 714 33.01 -22.48 -14.65
C GLY A 714 31.76 -23.36 -14.79
N LEU A 715 30.83 -23.01 -15.70
CA LEU A 715 29.70 -23.86 -16.07
C LEU A 715 30.12 -25.09 -16.89
N ALA A 716 31.27 -25.05 -17.57
CA ALA A 716 31.73 -26.16 -18.38
C ALA A 716 31.81 -27.46 -17.54
N GLY A 717 31.25 -28.54 -18.09
CA GLY A 717 31.20 -29.86 -17.41
C GLY A 717 30.28 -29.97 -16.19
N ARG A 718 29.48 -28.93 -15.84
CA ARG A 718 28.50 -28.99 -14.74
C ARG A 718 27.12 -29.50 -15.18
N PHE A 719 26.29 -29.85 -14.20
CA PHE A 719 24.91 -30.34 -14.35
C PHE A 719 24.77 -31.67 -15.12
N ASN A 720 25.69 -32.60 -14.91
CA ASN A 720 25.65 -33.93 -15.51
C ASN A 720 24.47 -34.77 -14.98
N ILE A 721 23.78 -35.46 -15.90
CA ILE A 721 22.80 -36.52 -15.62
C ILE A 721 23.34 -37.81 -16.23
N LEU A 722 23.08 -38.96 -15.60
CA LEU A 722 23.49 -40.26 -16.09
C LEU A 722 23.12 -40.44 -17.58
N GLY A 723 24.08 -40.81 -18.44
CA GLY A 723 23.84 -41.10 -19.87
C GLY A 723 23.97 -39.93 -20.84
N THR A 724 24.57 -38.80 -20.45
CA THR A 724 24.85 -37.66 -21.35
C THR A 724 26.34 -37.32 -21.41
N PRO A 725 26.83 -36.64 -22.48
CA PRO A 725 28.23 -36.27 -22.61
C PRO A 725 28.71 -35.44 -21.40
N THR A 726 29.85 -35.81 -20.84
CA THR A 726 30.47 -35.15 -19.66
C THR A 726 31.18 -33.85 -20.01
N ASP A 727 31.47 -33.62 -21.29
CA ASP A 727 32.34 -32.54 -21.78
C ASP A 727 31.50 -31.43 -22.43
N LEU A 728 30.51 -30.91 -21.70
CA LEU A 728 29.70 -29.78 -22.19
C LEU A 728 30.48 -28.47 -22.10
N THR A 729 30.40 -27.67 -23.17
CA THR A 729 30.83 -26.26 -23.12
C THR A 729 29.98 -25.47 -22.12
N ALA A 730 30.46 -24.31 -21.66
CA ALA A 730 29.71 -23.44 -20.75
C ALA A 730 28.30 -23.07 -21.29
N THR A 731 28.17 -22.75 -22.58
CA THR A 731 26.86 -22.50 -23.21
C THR A 731 25.95 -23.73 -23.17
N GLN A 732 26.47 -24.91 -23.49
CA GLN A 732 25.67 -26.14 -23.50
C GLN A 732 25.24 -26.53 -22.09
N ALA A 733 26.11 -26.33 -21.08
CA ALA A 733 25.76 -26.53 -19.67
C ALA A 733 24.71 -25.52 -19.19
N ALA A 734 24.81 -24.25 -19.60
CA ALA A 734 23.79 -23.24 -19.35
C ALA A 734 22.44 -23.61 -19.99
N TYR A 735 22.45 -23.96 -21.27
CA TYR A 735 21.27 -24.38 -22.02
C TYR A 735 20.61 -25.62 -21.39
N ARG A 736 21.43 -26.58 -20.98
CA ARG A 736 20.98 -27.77 -20.27
C ARG A 736 20.19 -27.43 -19.01
N ARG A 737 20.65 -26.46 -18.21
CA ARG A 737 19.93 -26.06 -17.00
C ARG A 737 18.53 -25.57 -17.31
N ILE A 738 18.39 -24.80 -18.39
CA ILE A 738 17.12 -24.15 -18.70
C ILE A 738 16.24 -24.93 -19.66
N THR A 739 16.71 -25.95 -20.38
CA THR A 739 15.91 -26.67 -21.39
C THR A 739 15.04 -27.80 -20.82
N HIS A 740 14.13 -28.34 -21.64
CA HIS A 740 13.22 -29.42 -21.26
C HIS A 740 13.95 -30.73 -20.91
N ARG A 741 13.36 -31.55 -20.02
CA ARG A 741 13.91 -32.87 -19.64
C ARG A 741 14.12 -33.79 -20.85
N ALA A 742 13.21 -33.76 -21.83
CA ALA A 742 13.31 -34.54 -23.07
C ALA A 742 14.55 -34.20 -23.91
N LEU A 743 15.12 -33.01 -23.74
CA LEU A 743 16.33 -32.55 -24.43
C LEU A 743 17.59 -32.76 -23.56
N GLY A 744 17.47 -33.33 -22.36
CA GLY A 744 18.57 -33.55 -21.42
C GLY A 744 18.68 -32.50 -20.30
N GLY A 745 17.69 -31.61 -20.15
CA GLY A 745 17.71 -30.48 -19.20
C GLY A 745 16.86 -30.59 -17.93
N ARG A 746 16.82 -29.52 -17.12
CA ARG A 746 16.10 -29.47 -15.82
C ARG A 746 14.74 -28.76 -15.86
N ASN A 747 14.37 -28.18 -17.01
CA ASN A 747 13.13 -27.41 -17.23
C ASN A 747 12.96 -26.23 -16.26
N THR A 748 13.89 -25.27 -16.29
CA THR A 748 13.86 -24.10 -15.41
C THR A 748 14.08 -22.81 -16.20
N THR A 749 13.08 -21.94 -16.28
CA THR A 749 13.17 -20.63 -16.99
C THR A 749 13.16 -19.43 -16.06
N ASP A 750 13.11 -19.62 -14.74
CA ASP A 750 13.10 -18.49 -13.81
C ASP A 750 14.49 -17.83 -13.78
N TYR A 751 14.56 -16.58 -14.25
CA TYR A 751 15.83 -15.84 -14.37
C TYR A 751 16.44 -15.58 -13.01
N THR A 752 15.62 -15.26 -12.01
CA THR A 752 16.10 -14.96 -10.65
C THR A 752 16.72 -16.20 -10.03
N PHE A 753 16.08 -17.36 -10.20
CA PHE A 753 16.61 -18.64 -9.73
C PHE A 753 17.88 -19.06 -10.47
N VAL A 754 17.94 -18.85 -11.79
CA VAL A 754 19.14 -19.20 -12.58
C VAL A 754 20.32 -18.30 -12.23
N GLN A 755 20.09 -16.99 -12.08
CA GLN A 755 21.12 -16.03 -11.66
C GLN A 755 21.65 -16.39 -10.27
N LEU A 756 20.77 -16.75 -9.33
CA LEU A 756 21.17 -17.13 -7.97
C LEU A 756 22.11 -18.34 -7.97
N LEU A 757 21.82 -19.34 -8.80
CA LEU A 757 22.65 -20.56 -8.88
C LEU A 757 24.02 -20.32 -9.52
N TRP A 758 24.14 -19.25 -10.30
CA TRP A 758 25.35 -18.96 -11.09
C TRP A 758 26.07 -17.71 -10.60
N ASP A 759 25.68 -17.20 -9.44
CA ASP A 759 26.15 -15.93 -8.90
C ASP A 759 27.62 -15.99 -8.44
N ASP A 760 28.02 -17.15 -7.90
CA ASP A 760 29.30 -17.35 -7.22
C ASP A 760 30.07 -18.56 -7.76
N GLY A 761 31.40 -18.47 -7.72
CA GLY A 761 32.32 -19.58 -8.00
C GLY A 761 32.35 -20.09 -9.44
N LEU A 762 31.66 -19.42 -10.37
CA LEU A 762 31.59 -19.80 -11.80
C LEU A 762 32.24 -18.78 -12.74
N SER A 763 32.52 -17.57 -12.26
CA SER A 763 32.96 -16.43 -13.05
C SER A 763 34.39 -16.00 -12.67
N PRO A 764 35.26 -15.67 -13.63
CA PRO A 764 36.54 -15.03 -13.36
C PRO A 764 36.39 -13.57 -12.93
N LEU A 765 35.18 -12.98 -13.05
CA LEU A 765 34.90 -11.59 -12.65
C LEU A 765 34.63 -11.46 -11.14
N GLY A 766 34.65 -12.57 -10.40
CA GLY A 766 34.38 -12.63 -8.97
C GLY A 766 32.99 -13.18 -8.65
N ASP A 767 32.72 -13.24 -7.35
CA ASP A 767 31.44 -13.65 -6.75
C ASP A 767 30.43 -12.48 -6.72
N ASN A 768 29.16 -12.80 -6.46
CA ASN A 768 28.05 -11.85 -6.39
C ASN A 768 27.89 -11.07 -7.71
N LEU A 769 27.85 -11.81 -8.82
CA LEU A 769 27.85 -11.23 -10.16
C LEU A 769 26.52 -10.51 -10.48
N PHE A 770 25.41 -11.09 -10.04
CA PHE A 770 24.03 -10.68 -10.28
C PHE A 770 23.35 -10.15 -9.02
N PHE A 771 23.48 -10.82 -7.86
CA PHE A 771 22.89 -10.38 -6.61
C PHE A 771 23.86 -9.52 -5.79
N HIS A 772 23.29 -8.63 -4.98
CA HIS A 772 24.06 -7.88 -4.00
C HIS A 772 24.15 -8.70 -2.70
N PRO A 773 25.33 -8.80 -2.04
CA PRO A 773 25.55 -9.72 -0.93
C PRO A 773 24.71 -9.49 0.34
N GLN A 774 24.12 -8.30 0.51
CA GLN A 774 23.23 -8.00 1.65
C GLN A 774 21.73 -8.15 1.34
N TYR A 775 21.32 -7.84 0.11
CA TYR A 775 19.92 -7.58 -0.25
C TYR A 775 19.62 -8.13 -1.64
N ALA A 776 18.56 -8.92 -1.77
CA ALA A 776 18.03 -9.34 -3.06
C ALA A 776 17.12 -8.27 -3.69
N ALA A 777 16.51 -7.42 -2.86
CA ALA A 777 15.75 -6.26 -3.33
C ALA A 777 15.84 -5.13 -2.31
N PHE A 778 15.98 -3.90 -2.79
CA PHE A 778 15.98 -2.71 -1.96
C PHE A 778 15.17 -1.62 -2.67
N SER A 779 13.88 -1.59 -2.38
CA SER A 779 12.91 -0.71 -3.03
C SER A 779 13.01 0.71 -2.48
N THR A 780 13.44 1.64 -3.33
CA THR A 780 13.71 3.02 -2.94
C THR A 780 12.79 3.99 -3.67
N PHE A 781 12.14 4.90 -2.94
CA PHE A 781 11.38 6.00 -3.57
C PHE A 781 12.33 7.02 -4.20
N SER A 782 12.15 7.29 -5.49
CA SER A 782 12.92 8.24 -6.29
C SER A 782 12.02 9.05 -7.25
N ASN A 783 12.48 10.22 -7.71
CA ASN A 783 11.78 11.09 -8.66
C ASN A 783 12.03 10.68 -10.12
N VAL A 784 11.57 9.51 -10.54
CA VAL A 784 11.86 8.96 -11.88
C VAL A 784 10.63 8.85 -12.79
N ALA A 785 9.43 9.05 -12.27
CA ALA A 785 8.20 8.88 -13.04
C ALA A 785 7.74 10.18 -13.72
N PHE A 786 6.93 10.03 -14.78
CA PHE A 786 6.29 11.13 -15.48
C PHE A 786 4.87 10.75 -15.92
N SER A 787 4.04 11.76 -16.21
CA SER A 787 2.71 11.54 -16.77
C SER A 787 2.36 12.62 -17.78
N ASN A 788 1.70 12.22 -18.87
CA ASN A 788 1.21 13.12 -19.90
C ASN A 788 -0.25 12.80 -20.16
N TYR A 789 -1.12 13.80 -20.01
CA TYR A 789 -2.56 13.69 -20.27
C TYR A 789 -2.98 14.82 -21.20
N ASN A 790 -3.77 14.47 -22.22
CA ASN A 790 -4.31 15.42 -23.19
C ASN A 790 -5.78 15.10 -23.38
N ALA A 791 -6.62 16.14 -23.40
CA ALA A 791 -8.05 15.99 -23.65
C ALA A 791 -8.59 17.13 -24.52
N GLY A 792 -9.49 16.77 -25.42
CA GLY A 792 -10.31 17.69 -26.19
C GLY A 792 -11.78 17.55 -25.77
N GLN A 793 -12.46 18.68 -25.63
CA GLN A 793 -13.91 18.74 -25.40
C GLN A 793 -14.55 19.61 -26.48
N PHE A 794 -15.66 19.12 -27.03
CA PHE A 794 -16.49 19.85 -27.97
C PHE A 794 -17.90 19.93 -27.41
N SER A 795 -18.47 21.13 -27.36
CA SER A 795 -19.84 21.37 -26.91
C SER A 795 -20.57 22.24 -27.92
N LEU A 796 -21.78 21.81 -28.27
CA LEU A 796 -22.72 22.59 -29.06
C LEU A 796 -23.96 22.81 -28.20
N ARG A 797 -24.40 24.06 -28.06
CA ARG A 797 -25.57 24.42 -27.25
C ARG A 797 -26.49 25.31 -28.07
N GLN A 798 -27.74 24.92 -28.21
CA GLN A 798 -28.77 25.76 -28.84
C GLN A 798 -29.73 26.23 -27.75
N ARG A 799 -29.89 27.55 -27.63
CA ARG A 799 -30.98 28.12 -26.85
C ARG A 799 -32.23 28.15 -27.71
N PHE A 800 -33.19 27.28 -27.41
CA PHE A 800 -34.53 27.36 -27.99
C PHE A 800 -35.30 28.46 -27.24
N LYS A 801 -35.91 29.38 -28.00
CA LYS A 801 -36.79 30.41 -27.46
C LYS A 801 -38.24 29.97 -27.59
#